data_AF-A0A8H5UWW1-F1
#
_entry.id   AF-A0A8H5UWW1-F1
#
_cell.length_a   1.000
_cell.length_b   1.000
_cell.length_c   1.000
_cell.angle_alpha   90.00
_cell.angle_beta   90.00
_cell.angle_gamma   90.00
#
_symmetry.space_group_name_H-M   'P 1'
#
loop_
_entity.id
_entity.type
_entity.pdbx_description
1 polymer ?
#
loop_
_entity_poly.entity_id
_entity_poly.type
_entity_poly.pdbx_seq_one_letter_code
_entity_poly.pdbx_strand_id
1 'polypeptide(L)'
;MKVAVIGGGPAGLATLRFLAHAHEYFPIPPVQVRLFEAESQIGGTFSYRVYEDAELVSSKYLTAFSDFRLPDNAPDFVTPEVYVGYLKDYATNFALWPMIERNTKVEKVRRGSNGIGHIISLRNKQGAFDWECDAVAVCSGINVNPVMPNIEGIERVPKVLHSSRLKSRDQFGENTNVYIMGAGETGMDLAYLAVTSGAKTVTLCHRDGFFCAPKIIPIPQALGRSTPTANKPVDTSVASLFDTAYAHPKLQKSQLLWTYYDSWIKNMHKFISGTEEGPDQWVGQMSPDRKYMDSILLCKSDKALPYMSVGKRSQSWGNRIRSFFMNVKIEDTKGKKIDVMTWPTSIDRDGNMQFDKKLPSDSVLPKEQLKPDVLVFATGYTRDFPFLDNDYPTVAQTNIREIYKEGDVTLGYIGFVRPSIGAIPPLAELQAQLWVLHLLQHQYPKEVPTIRDSNALEPYDLDYRLHPRGNYSFYETKRAVDHESYAYQLALDIGSAPKARSVMKKGWKVFYTWAMGSNFNTKFRMVGPWKWEQGAENIMRNELYNIVKQSGGFVYLATYTLVPLFLFGSMSIVLYAWYAICNYFTSLVGGHSGSATNERNAHDDRIATISLGKYGSFPTNLIINRPYHFTYEVQDKREGEAFARLRVVPAKELNADDLADTSAEATEPAEGDDVVAAADGEELTLVDESGKVLIRSNREIIDDSARQTLKPEEIEELKRKGASAGKELIAKLLLSHTAIDQKTAYSLAKYKLLKTKKYIRRFTVLPLDVPMLAQWLLEDRDASKILEMRQEMMALVGCWADVHYGGVATEDAGASQGGRWLVVDDTGGLLVASLAERMDILHPKLEEENTEDPAAPEGTETNNAPTDEMDQDQPQTEATDPEQKQEKKRSKRSDFNVPYVNRNTLTLIHGQTQPNLALLRYFNYDAANANPSPPYHPLDTNLMDISWLQLLSPDEDDAYNNKPPEATPEEIATWKTNRRGNYHRKRRRWARIRHVVDTTRAGGFSGLAVASTMDPISIVRSTVPLLAGGAPIAIYSPTIEPLTQLADCFSVARRAAWVSSPPPEVESKTAEELERWEGSEEFPINPTLLLGVTIQTSRARRWQVLPGRTHPFMMGRGGADGFLFTAWRAVPVEGKIEARGRFKRRKLDT
;
A
#
# COMPACT_ATOMS: atom_id res chain seq x y z
N MET A 1 28.22 -28.45 -7.02
CA MET A 1 27.62 -27.11 -7.17
C MET A 1 28.71 -26.06 -7.01
N LYS A 2 28.76 -25.06 -7.90
CA LYS A 2 29.64 -23.89 -7.88
C LYS A 2 28.85 -22.63 -7.51
N VAL A 3 29.35 -21.83 -6.58
CA VAL A 3 28.65 -20.61 -6.13
C VAL A 3 29.60 -19.42 -6.06
N ALA A 4 29.20 -18.29 -6.64
CA ALA A 4 29.90 -17.02 -6.45
C ALA A 4 29.29 -16.22 -5.30
N VAL A 5 30.15 -15.59 -4.51
CA VAL A 5 29.75 -14.58 -3.53
C VAL A 5 30.39 -13.25 -3.91
N ILE A 6 29.57 -12.21 -4.13
CA ILE A 6 30.04 -10.90 -4.61
C ILE A 6 30.13 -9.95 -3.41
N GLY A 7 31.34 -9.64 -2.96
CA GLY A 7 31.63 -8.71 -1.87
C GLY A 7 32.09 -9.39 -0.57
N GLY A 8 33.20 -8.92 -0.01
CA GLY A 8 33.85 -9.41 1.21
C GLY A 8 33.47 -8.66 2.49
N GLY A 9 32.25 -8.12 2.54
CA GLY A 9 31.67 -7.57 3.76
C GLY A 9 31.12 -8.67 4.69
N PRO A 10 30.53 -8.31 5.85
CA PRO A 10 30.00 -9.30 6.80
C PRO A 10 28.93 -10.23 6.18
N ALA A 11 28.06 -9.70 5.32
CA ALA A 11 27.07 -10.51 4.59
C ALA A 11 27.74 -11.60 3.73
N GLY A 12 28.74 -11.22 2.93
CA GLY A 12 29.45 -12.16 2.07
C GLY A 12 30.29 -13.17 2.84
N LEU A 13 30.92 -12.77 3.95
CA LEU A 13 31.66 -13.69 4.82
C LEU A 13 30.75 -14.72 5.50
N ALA A 14 29.57 -14.29 5.97
CA ALA A 14 28.57 -15.22 6.51
C ALA A 14 28.07 -16.18 5.41
N THR A 15 27.72 -15.67 4.23
CA THR A 15 27.30 -16.53 3.10
C THR A 15 28.39 -17.51 2.69
N LEU A 16 29.64 -17.06 2.59
CA LEU A 16 30.79 -17.91 2.28
C LEU A 16 30.96 -19.01 3.34
N ARG A 17 30.84 -18.69 4.63
CA ARG A 17 30.91 -19.67 5.72
C ARG A 17 29.86 -20.78 5.55
N PHE A 18 28.59 -20.42 5.38
CA PHE A 18 27.51 -21.41 5.29
C PHE A 18 27.58 -22.24 4.01
N LEU A 19 28.02 -21.68 2.89
CA LEU A 19 28.26 -22.43 1.66
C LEU A 19 29.44 -23.41 1.79
N ALA A 20 30.60 -22.91 2.24
CA ALA A 20 31.84 -23.69 2.32
C ALA A 20 31.69 -24.93 3.20
N HIS A 21 30.93 -24.81 4.29
CA HIS A 21 30.75 -25.87 5.27
C HIS A 21 29.38 -26.53 5.24
N ALA A 22 28.57 -26.28 4.21
CA ALA A 22 27.25 -26.91 4.07
C ALA A 22 27.32 -28.45 4.16
N HIS A 23 28.37 -29.05 3.61
CA HIS A 23 28.62 -30.50 3.63
C HIS A 23 28.89 -31.07 5.03
N GLU A 24 29.19 -30.23 6.03
CA GLU A 24 29.32 -30.65 7.43
C GLU A 24 27.94 -30.81 8.10
N TYR A 25 26.92 -30.12 7.59
CA TYR A 25 25.55 -30.12 8.11
C TYR A 25 24.63 -31.05 7.32
N PHE A 26 24.91 -31.26 6.04
CA PHE A 26 24.07 -32.03 5.12
C PHE A 26 24.89 -33.10 4.39
N PRO A 27 24.28 -34.26 4.03
CA PRO A 27 24.96 -35.34 3.32
C PRO A 27 25.12 -35.02 1.81
N ILE A 28 25.84 -33.95 1.50
CA ILE A 28 26.10 -33.45 0.14
C ILE A 28 27.61 -33.35 -0.12
N PRO A 29 28.05 -33.33 -1.39
CA PRO A 29 29.44 -32.99 -1.72
C PRO A 29 29.79 -31.55 -1.29
N PRO A 30 31.08 -31.26 -1.01
CA PRO A 30 31.54 -29.89 -0.75
C PRO A 30 31.14 -28.92 -1.87
N VAL A 31 30.60 -27.76 -1.49
CA VAL A 31 30.23 -26.70 -2.44
C VAL A 31 31.50 -25.98 -2.87
N GLN A 32 31.71 -25.85 -4.18
CA GLN A 32 32.81 -25.07 -4.73
C GLN A 32 32.42 -23.58 -4.71
N VAL A 33 32.73 -22.90 -3.61
CA VAL A 33 32.40 -21.49 -3.42
C VAL A 33 33.63 -20.61 -3.61
N ARG A 34 33.43 -19.43 -4.21
CA ARG A 34 34.44 -18.38 -4.31
C ARG A 34 33.83 -17.02 -4.04
N LEU A 35 34.48 -16.25 -3.17
CA LEU A 35 34.11 -14.88 -2.87
C LEU A 35 35.01 -13.92 -3.64
N PHE A 36 34.42 -12.95 -4.32
CA PHE A 36 35.13 -11.91 -5.06
C PHE A 36 34.98 -10.57 -4.33
N GLU A 37 36.09 -10.05 -3.81
CA GLU A 37 36.20 -8.73 -3.18
C GLU A 37 36.94 -7.77 -4.12
N ALA A 38 36.27 -6.68 -4.46
CA ALA A 38 36.80 -5.68 -5.39
C ALA A 38 38.05 -4.99 -4.82
N GLU A 39 38.10 -4.82 -3.50
CA GLU A 39 39.15 -4.09 -2.82
C GLU A 39 40.27 -5.01 -2.25
N SER A 40 41.29 -4.40 -1.64
CA SER A 40 42.51 -5.12 -1.20
C SER A 40 42.38 -5.92 0.11
N GLN A 41 41.37 -5.61 0.93
CA GLN A 41 41.02 -6.26 2.18
C GLN A 41 39.49 -6.44 2.31
N ILE A 42 39.10 -7.45 3.09
CA ILE A 42 37.71 -7.70 3.52
C ILE A 42 37.23 -6.63 4.50
N GLY A 43 35.92 -6.62 4.78
CA GLY A 43 35.27 -5.73 5.74
C GLY A 43 34.34 -4.70 5.09
N GLY A 44 34.49 -4.45 3.78
CA GLY A 44 33.60 -3.59 3.00
C GLY A 44 33.50 -2.17 3.58
N THR A 45 32.29 -1.70 3.85
CA THR A 45 32.02 -0.36 4.40
C THR A 45 32.82 -0.08 5.68
N PHE A 46 33.04 -1.09 6.53
CA PHE A 46 33.80 -0.97 7.79
C PHE A 46 35.31 -0.80 7.60
N SER A 47 35.81 -0.94 6.36
CA SER A 47 37.22 -0.69 6.03
C SER A 47 37.40 0.57 5.17
N TYR A 48 36.50 0.81 4.22
CA TYR A 48 36.70 1.86 3.21
C TYR A 48 35.84 3.11 3.40
N ARG A 49 34.75 3.05 4.17
CA ARG A 49 33.76 4.13 4.32
C ARG A 49 33.67 4.62 5.76
N VAL A 50 34.78 4.48 6.47
CA VAL A 50 34.99 4.92 7.85
C VAL A 50 35.54 6.35 7.87
N TYR A 51 35.23 7.05 8.95
CA TYR A 51 35.74 8.38 9.32
C TYR A 51 36.35 8.32 10.73
N GLU A 52 37.11 9.35 11.09
CA GLU A 52 37.71 9.55 12.41
C GLU A 52 36.67 9.40 13.53
N ASP A 53 37.05 8.76 14.64
CA ASP A 53 36.19 8.47 15.80
C ASP A 53 34.87 7.72 15.50
N ALA A 54 34.77 7.08 14.32
CA ALA A 54 33.64 6.23 13.99
C ALA A 54 33.56 5.04 14.96
N GLU A 55 32.34 4.72 15.35
CA GLU A 55 32.03 3.64 16.26
C GLU A 55 30.76 2.95 15.77
N LEU A 56 30.65 1.64 16.00
CA LEU A 56 29.41 0.93 15.73
C LEU A 56 28.27 1.47 16.60
N VAL A 57 27.06 1.51 16.03
CA VAL A 57 25.84 1.94 16.74
C VAL A 57 25.08 0.78 17.38
N SER A 58 25.41 -0.45 16.98
CA SER A 58 24.92 -1.70 17.58
C SER A 58 25.99 -2.32 18.46
N SER A 59 25.56 -2.95 19.55
CA SER A 59 26.47 -3.56 20.52
C SER A 59 27.14 -4.81 19.96
N LYS A 60 28.25 -5.21 20.58
CA LYS A 60 28.95 -6.46 20.29
C LYS A 60 28.05 -7.68 20.50
N TYR A 61 27.08 -7.58 21.42
CA TYR A 61 26.18 -8.69 21.74
C TYR A 61 25.25 -9.02 20.58
N LEU A 62 24.69 -7.99 19.93
CA LEU A 62 23.79 -8.16 18.78
C LEU A 62 24.54 -8.32 17.46
N THR A 63 25.64 -7.58 17.26
CA THR A 63 26.32 -7.49 15.95
C THR A 63 27.13 -8.75 15.60
N ALA A 64 27.62 -9.47 16.60
CA ALA A 64 28.41 -10.68 16.39
C ALA A 64 27.57 -11.83 15.80
N PHE A 65 28.19 -12.63 14.93
CA PHE A 65 27.57 -13.81 14.34
C PHE A 65 27.20 -14.86 15.39
N SER A 66 26.25 -15.71 15.03
CA SER A 66 25.63 -16.68 15.93
C SER A 66 26.61 -17.66 16.56
N ASP A 67 27.70 -17.98 15.86
CA ASP A 67 28.68 -19.01 16.21
C ASP A 67 30.10 -18.47 16.46
N PHE A 68 30.29 -17.15 16.50
CA PHE A 68 31.59 -16.54 16.76
C PHE A 68 31.44 -15.18 17.43
N ARG A 69 32.02 -15.01 18.62
CA ARG A 69 31.81 -13.85 19.49
C ARG A 69 33.01 -12.92 19.49
N LEU A 70 32.78 -11.63 19.75
CA LEU A 70 33.89 -10.72 20.04
C LEU A 70 34.49 -11.03 21.42
N PRO A 71 35.76 -10.65 21.68
CA PRO A 71 36.37 -10.82 22.99
C PRO A 71 35.55 -10.22 24.14
N ASP A 72 35.53 -10.91 25.29
CA ASP A 72 34.78 -10.48 26.48
C ASP A 72 35.18 -9.10 26.98
N ASN A 73 36.46 -8.74 26.84
CA ASN A 73 37.03 -7.44 27.24
C ASN A 73 36.85 -6.33 26.19
N ALA A 74 36.32 -6.62 25.00
CA ALA A 74 36.02 -5.59 24.01
C ALA A 74 34.93 -4.64 24.54
N PRO A 75 34.98 -3.32 24.23
CA PRO A 75 33.92 -2.40 24.60
C PRO A 75 32.59 -2.83 23.96
N ASP A 76 31.47 -2.45 24.58
CA ASP A 76 30.14 -2.83 24.09
C ASP A 76 29.88 -2.30 22.67
N PHE A 77 30.37 -1.10 22.36
CA PHE A 77 30.39 -0.53 21.02
C PHE A 77 31.84 -0.45 20.56
N VAL A 78 32.17 -1.17 19.49
CA VAL A 78 33.54 -1.27 18.99
C VAL A 78 33.78 -0.29 17.85
N THR A 79 35.05 0.05 17.61
CA THR A 79 35.43 0.78 16.39
C THR A 79 35.31 -0.12 15.16
N PRO A 80 35.14 0.45 13.96
CA PRO A 80 35.17 -0.32 12.71
C PRO A 80 36.46 -1.14 12.54
N GLU A 81 37.60 -0.62 13.02
CA GLU A 81 38.87 -1.34 12.99
C GLU A 81 38.82 -2.64 13.81
N VAL A 82 38.33 -2.57 15.05
CA VAL A 82 38.16 -3.75 15.92
C VAL A 82 37.16 -4.73 15.29
N TYR A 83 36.07 -4.24 14.69
CA TYR A 83 35.10 -5.09 14.01
C TYR A 83 35.69 -5.78 12.76
N VAL A 84 36.52 -5.09 11.98
CA VAL A 84 37.25 -5.69 10.84
C VAL A 84 38.26 -6.73 11.33
N GLY A 85 38.91 -6.49 12.48
CA GLY A 85 39.72 -7.50 13.17
C GLY A 85 38.91 -8.77 13.46
N TYR A 86 37.74 -8.62 14.09
CA TYR A 86 36.80 -9.72 14.33
C TYR A 86 36.41 -10.47 13.04
N LEU A 87 36.16 -9.78 11.92
CA LEU A 87 35.85 -10.43 10.63
C LEU A 87 37.05 -11.20 10.05
N LYS A 88 38.28 -10.71 10.25
CA LYS A 88 39.52 -11.42 9.88
C LYS A 88 39.72 -12.66 10.75
N ASP A 89 39.44 -12.55 12.04
CA ASP A 89 39.50 -13.68 12.98
C ASP A 89 38.43 -14.71 12.63
N TYR A 90 37.22 -14.29 12.25
CA TYR A 90 36.16 -15.17 11.76
C TYR A 90 36.58 -15.94 10.50
N ALA A 91 37.13 -15.24 9.51
CA ALA A 91 37.64 -15.86 8.29
C ALA A 91 38.80 -16.83 8.56
N THR A 92 39.63 -16.55 9.56
CA THR A 92 40.73 -17.43 9.98
C THR A 92 40.21 -18.65 10.73
N ASN A 93 39.32 -18.46 11.70
CA ASN A 93 38.72 -19.52 12.52
C ASN A 93 38.00 -20.57 11.68
N PHE A 94 37.32 -20.13 10.62
CA PHE A 94 36.60 -21.02 9.70
C PHE A 94 37.37 -21.31 8.40
N ALA A 95 38.66 -21.02 8.34
CA ALA A 95 39.53 -21.31 7.19
C ALA A 95 38.97 -20.83 5.83
N LEU A 96 38.38 -19.62 5.80
CA LEU A 96 37.70 -19.07 4.61
C LEU A 96 38.65 -18.44 3.60
N TRP A 97 39.85 -18.04 4.01
CA TRP A 97 40.82 -17.31 3.18
C TRP A 97 41.12 -17.93 1.80
N PRO A 98 41.28 -19.26 1.65
CA PRO A 98 41.54 -19.86 0.34
C PRO A 98 40.42 -19.67 -0.69
N MET A 99 39.21 -19.31 -0.24
CA MET A 99 38.04 -19.07 -1.09
C MET A 99 37.81 -17.58 -1.37
N ILE A 100 38.60 -16.67 -0.79
CA ILE A 100 38.44 -15.22 -0.91
C ILE A 100 39.46 -14.66 -1.90
N GLU A 101 38.98 -14.22 -3.06
CA GLU A 101 39.75 -13.52 -4.09
C GLU A 101 39.62 -12.01 -3.90
N ARG A 102 40.70 -11.37 -3.45
CA ARG A 102 40.77 -9.91 -3.23
C ARG A 102 41.27 -9.20 -4.49
N ASN A 103 41.10 -7.88 -4.56
CA ASN A 103 41.44 -7.06 -5.73
C ASN A 103 40.81 -7.62 -7.03
N THR A 104 39.64 -8.22 -6.94
CA THR A 104 38.95 -8.87 -8.04
C THR A 104 37.55 -8.30 -8.14
N LYS A 105 37.37 -7.35 -9.05
CA LYS A 105 36.12 -6.63 -9.25
C LYS A 105 35.21 -7.44 -10.18
N VAL A 106 33.95 -7.61 -9.78
CA VAL A 106 32.89 -8.08 -10.69
C VAL A 106 32.47 -6.91 -11.58
N GLU A 107 32.63 -7.07 -12.89
CA GLU A 107 32.21 -6.07 -13.88
C GLU A 107 30.83 -6.38 -14.42
N LYS A 108 30.54 -7.66 -14.66
CA LYS A 108 29.28 -8.10 -15.26
C LYS A 108 28.88 -9.50 -14.80
N VAL A 109 27.59 -9.75 -14.67
CA VAL A 109 26.98 -11.04 -14.38
C VAL A 109 25.86 -11.26 -15.39
N ARG A 110 25.94 -12.36 -16.12
CA ARG A 110 25.03 -12.73 -17.20
C ARG A 110 24.60 -14.18 -17.04
N ARG A 111 23.43 -14.56 -17.55
CA ARG A 111 23.02 -15.98 -17.54
C ARG A 111 23.92 -16.79 -18.46
N GLY A 112 24.13 -18.06 -18.11
CA GLY A 112 24.85 -19.00 -18.97
C GLY A 112 24.05 -19.35 -20.24
N SER A 113 24.72 -20.02 -21.18
CA SER A 113 24.09 -20.49 -22.42
C SER A 113 22.84 -21.33 -22.13
N ASN A 114 21.73 -21.04 -22.84
CA ASN A 114 20.41 -21.65 -22.63
C ASN A 114 19.73 -21.33 -21.28
N GLY A 115 20.20 -20.31 -20.55
CA GLY A 115 19.60 -19.87 -19.29
C GLY A 115 19.96 -20.73 -18.07
N ILE A 116 20.94 -21.63 -18.21
CA ILE A 116 21.42 -22.50 -17.13
C ILE A 116 22.70 -21.91 -16.55
N GLY A 117 22.74 -21.72 -15.23
CA GLY A 117 23.89 -21.16 -14.52
C GLY A 117 24.14 -19.68 -14.86
N HIS A 118 25.33 -19.22 -14.48
CA HIS A 118 25.73 -17.81 -14.54
C HIS A 118 27.19 -17.69 -14.99
N ILE A 119 27.49 -16.64 -15.74
CA ILE A 119 28.84 -16.26 -16.13
C ILE A 119 29.15 -14.91 -15.48
N ILE A 120 30.26 -14.84 -14.76
CA ILE A 120 30.71 -13.65 -14.05
C ILE A 120 31.98 -13.16 -14.71
N SER A 121 31.91 -11.96 -15.31
CA SER A 121 33.08 -11.26 -15.84
C SER A 121 33.77 -10.49 -14.72
N LEU A 122 35.02 -10.87 -14.48
CA LEU A 122 35.86 -10.41 -13.38
C LEU A 122 37.06 -9.65 -13.93
N ARG A 123 37.54 -8.66 -13.19
CA ARG A 123 38.80 -7.96 -13.47
C ARG A 123 39.69 -7.96 -12.24
N ASN A 124 40.91 -8.43 -12.40
CA ASN A 124 41.98 -8.33 -11.40
C ASN A 124 43.24 -7.70 -12.01
N LYS A 125 44.36 -7.74 -11.28
CA LYS A 125 45.64 -7.19 -11.75
C LYS A 125 46.20 -7.91 -12.99
N GLN A 126 45.81 -9.15 -13.23
CA GLN A 126 46.25 -9.98 -14.35
C GLN A 126 45.43 -9.77 -15.62
N GLY A 127 44.24 -9.16 -15.52
CA GLY A 127 43.37 -8.87 -16.66
C GLY A 127 41.90 -9.20 -16.37
N ALA A 128 41.09 -9.19 -17.43
CA ALA A 128 39.70 -9.61 -17.38
C ALA A 128 39.60 -11.12 -17.66
N PHE A 129 38.73 -11.82 -16.94
CA PHE A 129 38.44 -13.24 -17.15
C PHE A 129 37.01 -13.57 -16.71
N ASP A 130 36.44 -14.64 -17.27
CA ASP A 130 35.10 -15.12 -16.92
C ASP A 130 35.16 -16.29 -15.93
N TRP A 131 34.16 -16.37 -15.06
CA TRP A 131 33.97 -17.47 -14.12
C TRP A 131 32.53 -17.99 -14.17
N GLU A 132 32.36 -19.27 -14.47
CA GLU A 132 31.05 -19.92 -14.58
C GLU A 132 30.63 -20.59 -13.27
N CYS A 133 29.36 -20.44 -12.91
CA CYS A 133 28.79 -20.99 -11.69
C CYS A 133 27.31 -21.32 -11.77
N ASP A 134 26.82 -22.07 -10.79
CA ASP A 134 25.42 -22.52 -10.71
C ASP A 134 24.52 -21.52 -9.98
N ALA A 135 25.09 -20.71 -9.08
CA ALA A 135 24.37 -19.70 -8.29
C ALA A 135 25.27 -18.50 -7.92
N VAL A 136 24.63 -17.37 -7.64
CA VAL A 136 25.27 -16.11 -7.27
C VAL A 136 24.62 -15.52 -6.03
N ALA A 137 25.43 -15.24 -5.01
CA ALA A 137 25.05 -14.41 -3.88
C ALA A 137 25.58 -12.98 -4.08
N VAL A 138 24.67 -12.02 -4.21
CA VAL A 138 25.01 -10.61 -4.20
C VAL A 138 25.13 -10.17 -2.73
N CYS A 139 26.32 -9.73 -2.34
CA CYS A 139 26.65 -9.29 -0.98
C CYS A 139 27.44 -7.95 -1.00
N SER A 140 27.30 -7.17 -2.07
CA SER A 140 28.04 -5.92 -2.30
C SER A 140 27.69 -4.80 -1.31
N GLY A 141 26.59 -4.96 -0.56
CA GLY A 141 26.11 -4.03 0.45
C GLY A 141 25.33 -2.83 -0.13
N ILE A 142 24.65 -2.13 0.77
CA ILE A 142 23.77 -0.99 0.45
C ILE A 142 24.46 0.38 0.48
N ASN A 143 25.71 0.45 0.96
CA ASN A 143 26.41 1.71 1.22
C ASN A 143 27.58 1.91 0.26
N VAL A 144 27.38 1.77 -1.05
CA VAL A 144 28.47 1.83 -2.05
C VAL A 144 28.38 3.08 -2.91
N ASN A 145 27.30 3.24 -3.65
CA ASN A 145 27.12 4.31 -4.63
C ASN A 145 26.47 5.52 -3.96
N PRO A 146 27.21 6.63 -3.74
CA PRO A 146 26.70 7.77 -2.97
C PRO A 146 25.58 8.51 -3.69
N VAL A 147 24.56 8.96 -2.96
CA VAL A 147 23.50 9.83 -3.49
C VAL A 147 23.86 11.27 -3.21
N MET A 148 24.05 12.08 -4.26
CA MET A 148 24.31 13.51 -4.17
C MET A 148 23.13 14.27 -4.79
N PRO A 149 22.17 14.77 -3.98
CA PRO A 149 21.04 15.53 -4.51
C PRO A 149 21.51 16.79 -5.24
N ASN A 150 20.85 17.11 -6.35
CA ASN A 150 21.12 18.36 -7.05
C ASN A 150 20.55 19.53 -6.24
N ILE A 151 21.36 20.55 -5.99
CA ILE A 151 20.96 21.83 -5.41
C ILE A 151 21.39 22.90 -6.42
N GLU A 152 20.44 23.72 -6.87
CA GLU A 152 20.75 24.78 -7.83
C GLU A 152 21.79 25.75 -7.24
N GLY A 153 22.87 26.02 -7.98
CA GLY A 153 23.94 26.91 -7.52
C GLY A 153 25.03 26.25 -6.67
N ILE A 154 25.00 24.93 -6.48
CA ILE A 154 25.97 24.18 -5.66
C ILE A 154 27.42 24.32 -6.13
N GLU A 155 27.63 24.59 -7.42
CA GLU A 155 28.96 24.83 -8.01
C GLU A 155 29.70 26.04 -7.41
N ARG A 156 28.98 26.91 -6.70
CA ARG A 156 29.54 28.09 -6.02
C ARG A 156 30.13 27.76 -4.64
N VAL A 157 29.88 26.56 -4.13
CA VAL A 157 30.46 26.09 -2.86
C VAL A 157 31.88 25.58 -3.11
N PRO A 158 32.91 26.13 -2.45
CA PRO A 158 34.30 25.78 -2.70
C PRO A 158 34.61 24.28 -2.54
N LYS A 159 33.98 23.63 -1.55
CA LYS A 159 34.23 22.23 -1.24
C LYS A 159 32.93 21.47 -0.99
N VAL A 160 32.64 20.52 -1.87
CA VAL A 160 31.46 19.65 -1.77
C VAL A 160 31.92 18.20 -1.68
N LEU A 161 31.50 17.50 -0.63
CA LEU A 161 31.87 16.11 -0.36
C LEU A 161 30.61 15.27 -0.10
N HIS A 162 30.69 13.97 -0.39
CA HIS A 162 29.82 12.99 0.23
C HIS A 162 30.49 12.42 1.48
N SER A 163 29.71 11.99 2.47
CA SER A 163 30.20 11.40 3.72
C SER A 163 31.19 10.24 3.50
N SER A 164 31.01 9.47 2.44
CA SER A 164 31.94 8.38 2.05
C SER A 164 33.38 8.84 1.80
N ARG A 165 33.59 10.09 1.40
CA ARG A 165 34.90 10.69 1.11
C ARG A 165 35.49 11.48 2.28
N LEU A 166 34.72 11.69 3.34
CA LEU A 166 35.20 12.33 4.55
C LEU A 166 35.85 11.27 5.46
N LYS A 167 37.08 11.55 5.91
CA LYS A 167 37.96 10.66 6.67
C LYS A 167 38.45 11.28 7.96
N SER A 168 38.79 12.58 7.96
CA SER A 168 39.28 13.28 9.15
C SER A 168 38.70 14.69 9.28
N ARG A 169 38.82 15.25 10.49
CA ARG A 169 38.40 16.62 10.82
C ARG A 169 39.10 17.68 9.96
N ASP A 170 40.35 17.45 9.57
CA ASP A 170 41.13 18.39 8.75
C ASP A 170 40.44 18.74 7.41
N GLN A 171 39.62 17.83 6.90
CA GLN A 171 38.88 18.07 5.66
C GLN A 171 37.78 19.12 5.81
N PHE A 172 37.41 19.53 7.02
CA PHE A 172 36.51 20.67 7.23
C PHE A 172 37.20 22.03 7.09
N GLY A 173 38.53 22.08 7.21
CA GLY A 173 39.31 23.32 7.19
C GLY A 173 39.19 24.15 8.48
N GLU A 174 40.00 25.19 8.55
CA GLU A 174 40.05 26.14 9.67
C GLU A 174 39.20 27.37 9.37
N ASN A 175 38.45 27.85 10.37
CA ASN A 175 37.61 29.04 10.30
C ASN A 175 36.60 29.03 9.12
N THR A 176 36.04 27.85 8.82
CA THR A 176 35.09 27.61 7.72
C THR A 176 33.64 27.52 8.21
N ASN A 177 32.69 27.88 7.33
CA ASN A 177 31.27 27.63 7.49
C ASN A 177 30.92 26.24 6.93
N VAL A 178 30.68 25.25 7.79
CA VAL A 178 30.45 23.85 7.43
C VAL A 178 28.97 23.50 7.47
N TYR A 179 28.47 22.90 6.39
CA TYR A 179 27.11 22.39 6.27
C TYR A 179 27.10 20.88 6.16
N ILE A 180 26.40 20.22 7.08
CA ILE A 180 26.15 18.77 7.06
C ILE A 180 24.72 18.54 6.58
N MET A 181 24.57 17.83 5.47
CA MET A 181 23.29 17.65 4.79
C MET A 181 22.73 16.26 5.07
N GLY A 182 21.74 16.18 5.96
CA GLY A 182 21.09 14.94 6.39
C GLY A 182 21.37 14.61 7.86
N ALA A 183 20.32 14.22 8.59
CA ALA A 183 20.36 13.95 10.03
C ALA A 183 20.19 12.45 10.37
N GLY A 184 20.85 11.58 9.59
CA GLY A 184 21.02 10.17 9.94
C GLY A 184 22.23 9.94 10.86
N GLU A 185 22.55 8.69 11.19
CA GLU A 185 23.63 8.36 12.14
C GLU A 185 24.98 8.93 11.69
N THR A 186 25.32 8.78 10.40
CA THR A 186 26.52 9.39 9.83
C THR A 186 26.45 10.92 9.90
N GLY A 187 25.32 11.53 9.56
CA GLY A 187 25.18 13.00 9.61
C GLY A 187 25.41 13.57 11.01
N MET A 188 24.87 12.92 12.04
CA MET A 188 25.07 13.29 13.43
C MET A 188 26.53 13.15 13.88
N ASP A 189 27.20 12.05 13.52
CA ASP A 189 28.63 11.89 13.80
C ASP A 189 29.48 12.96 13.08
N LEU A 190 29.18 13.24 11.81
CA LEU A 190 29.91 14.24 11.05
C LEU A 190 29.68 15.67 11.57
N ALA A 191 28.47 15.98 12.04
CA ALA A 191 28.19 17.25 12.70
C ALA A 191 28.98 17.40 14.00
N TYR A 192 29.13 16.30 14.77
CA TYR A 192 30.01 16.26 15.93
C TYR A 192 31.49 16.44 15.56
N LEU A 193 31.98 15.76 14.52
CA LEU A 193 33.36 15.93 14.03
C LEU A 193 33.60 17.38 13.59
N ALA A 194 32.65 17.97 12.86
CA ALA A 194 32.75 19.36 12.40
C ALA A 194 32.77 20.34 13.57
N VAL A 195 31.88 20.23 14.56
CA VAL A 195 31.84 21.19 15.67
C VAL A 195 33.07 21.04 16.58
N THR A 196 33.64 19.84 16.68
CA THR A 196 34.87 19.60 17.43
C THR A 196 36.14 19.94 16.65
N SER A 197 36.04 20.29 15.36
CA SER A 197 37.16 20.76 14.52
C SER A 197 37.43 22.27 14.68
N GLY A 198 38.28 22.80 13.80
CA GLY A 198 38.58 24.23 13.62
C GLY A 198 37.52 25.04 12.84
N ALA A 199 36.37 24.43 12.48
CA ALA A 199 35.27 25.12 11.82
C ALA A 199 34.77 26.34 12.62
N LYS A 200 34.45 27.44 11.91
CA LYS A 200 33.88 28.67 12.51
C LYS A 200 32.43 28.45 12.93
N THR A 201 31.63 27.85 12.04
CA THR A 201 30.22 27.54 12.28
C THR A 201 29.87 26.19 11.69
N VAL A 202 28.93 25.48 12.32
CA VAL A 202 28.42 24.20 11.82
C VAL A 202 26.91 24.24 11.75
N THR A 203 26.37 23.91 10.59
CA THR A 203 24.94 23.83 10.33
C THR A 203 24.56 22.41 9.93
N LEU A 204 23.57 21.81 10.60
CA LEU A 204 22.98 20.53 10.24
C LEU A 204 21.63 20.76 9.55
N CYS A 205 21.48 20.24 8.33
CA CYS A 205 20.25 20.36 7.56
C CYS A 205 19.46 19.04 7.54
N HIS A 206 18.15 19.10 7.74
CA HIS A 206 17.23 17.97 7.60
C HIS A 206 16.06 18.28 6.67
N ARG A 207 15.40 17.24 6.13
CA ARG A 207 14.16 17.42 5.36
C ARG A 207 12.96 17.52 6.30
N ASP A 208 12.62 16.42 6.98
CA ASP A 208 11.33 16.27 7.67
C ASP A 208 11.47 15.94 9.17
N GLY A 209 12.58 16.36 9.79
CA GLY A 209 12.96 16.02 11.17
C GLY A 209 13.58 14.64 11.33
N PHE A 210 14.06 14.33 12.54
CA PHE A 210 14.69 13.06 12.90
C PHE A 210 14.39 12.68 14.37
N PHE A 211 14.60 11.40 14.71
CA PHE A 211 14.38 10.88 16.06
C PHE A 211 15.68 10.28 16.58
N CYS A 212 16.22 10.81 17.68
CA CYS A 212 17.44 10.31 18.29
C CYS A 212 17.16 9.30 19.41
N ALA A 213 17.89 8.19 19.40
CA ALA A 213 17.84 7.19 20.46
C ALA A 213 19.22 7.02 21.10
N PRO A 214 19.30 6.86 22.43
CA PRO A 214 20.58 6.63 23.09
C PRO A 214 21.08 5.21 22.80
N LYS A 215 22.40 5.04 22.67
CA LYS A 215 23.01 3.70 22.50
C LYS A 215 22.84 2.83 23.74
N ILE A 216 22.86 3.47 24.92
CA ILE A 216 22.80 2.85 26.24
C ILE A 216 21.52 3.31 26.93
N ILE A 217 20.90 2.41 27.69
CA ILE A 217 19.73 2.77 28.49
C ILE A 217 20.10 3.88 29.50
N PRO A 218 19.41 5.04 29.48
CA PRO A 218 19.69 6.10 30.43
C PRO A 218 19.27 5.66 31.84
N ILE A 219 20.21 5.69 32.78
CA ILE A 219 19.96 5.32 34.18
C ILE A 219 19.59 6.59 34.96
N PRO A 220 18.43 6.64 35.65
CA PRO A 220 18.05 7.75 36.52
C PRO A 220 19.11 8.05 37.59
N GLN A 221 19.43 9.33 37.79
CA GLN A 221 20.27 9.76 38.92
C GLN A 221 19.38 10.12 40.11
N ALA A 222 19.47 9.35 41.20
CA ALA A 222 18.79 9.71 42.44
C ALA A 222 19.64 10.74 43.21
N LEU A 223 19.09 11.94 43.46
CA LEU A 223 19.72 13.00 44.28
C LEU A 223 21.12 13.42 43.78
N GLY A 224 21.33 13.44 42.45
CA GLY A 224 22.60 13.82 41.84
C GLY A 224 23.76 12.85 42.08
N ARG A 225 23.49 11.65 42.64
CA ARG A 225 24.49 10.60 42.82
C ARG A 225 24.39 9.57 41.70
N SER A 226 25.46 9.45 40.92
CA SER A 226 25.66 8.35 39.97
C SER A 226 25.67 7.02 40.71
N THR A 227 24.74 6.11 40.39
CA THR A 227 24.85 4.72 40.85
C THR A 227 25.86 3.99 39.96
N PRO A 228 26.84 3.27 40.52
CA PRO A 228 27.80 2.47 39.76
C PRO A 228 27.10 1.21 39.26
N THR A 229 26.23 1.34 38.26
CA THR A 229 25.59 0.19 37.59
C THR A 229 26.16 0.05 36.20
N ALA A 230 26.30 -1.21 35.75
CA ALA A 230 26.81 -1.51 34.42
C ALA A 230 25.85 -0.99 33.35
N ASN A 231 26.41 -0.38 32.31
CA ASN A 231 25.66 0.10 31.16
C ASN A 231 25.02 -1.09 30.43
N LYS A 232 23.72 -1.01 30.14
CA LYS A 232 23.02 -1.98 29.28
C LYS A 232 22.75 -1.35 27.91
N PRO A 233 23.28 -1.92 26.82
CA PRO A 233 22.95 -1.48 25.47
C PRO A 233 21.46 -1.63 25.18
N VAL A 234 20.86 -0.64 24.51
CA VAL A 234 19.42 -0.63 24.20
C VAL A 234 18.99 -1.77 23.29
N ASP A 235 19.91 -2.33 22.50
CA ASP A 235 19.64 -3.43 21.57
C ASP A 235 19.75 -4.82 22.22
N THR A 236 19.89 -4.88 23.55
CA THR A 236 19.88 -6.11 24.35
C THR A 236 18.71 -6.17 25.34
N SER A 237 17.77 -5.24 25.22
CA SER A 237 16.79 -4.96 26.25
C SER A 237 15.36 -5.40 25.92
N VAL A 238 15.12 -5.81 24.67
CA VAL A 238 13.83 -6.32 24.21
C VAL A 238 13.67 -7.75 24.69
N ALA A 239 12.54 -8.07 25.32
CA ALA A 239 12.24 -9.44 25.72
C ALA A 239 11.49 -10.16 24.60
N SER A 240 12.05 -11.25 24.07
CA SER A 240 11.41 -11.95 22.95
C SER A 240 10.13 -12.71 23.34
N LEU A 241 9.99 -13.18 24.58
CA LEU A 241 8.81 -13.92 25.01
C LEU A 241 7.57 -13.00 25.09
N PHE A 242 6.47 -13.41 24.46
CA PHE A 242 5.21 -12.68 24.31
C PHE A 242 5.28 -11.33 23.60
N ASP A 243 6.44 -11.02 23.02
CA ASP A 243 6.61 -9.94 22.05
C ASP A 243 6.67 -10.55 20.63
N THR A 244 7.69 -11.37 20.36
CA THR A 244 7.86 -12.11 19.10
C THR A 244 7.57 -13.61 19.27
N ALA A 245 8.19 -14.25 20.27
CA ALA A 245 7.99 -15.66 20.56
C ALA A 245 6.71 -15.89 21.37
N TYR A 246 5.84 -16.81 20.92
CA TYR A 246 4.59 -17.14 21.61
C TYR A 246 3.56 -16.01 21.77
N ALA A 247 3.78 -14.83 21.19
CA ALA A 247 2.67 -13.92 20.97
C ALA A 247 1.69 -14.55 19.97
N HIS A 248 0.39 -14.36 20.18
CA HIS A 248 -0.62 -14.99 19.34
C HIS A 248 -0.64 -14.34 17.94
N PRO A 249 -0.73 -15.09 16.81
CA PRO A 249 -0.68 -14.51 15.47
C PRO A 249 -1.72 -13.42 15.20
N LYS A 250 -2.92 -13.53 15.80
CA LYS A 250 -3.95 -12.47 15.73
C LYS A 250 -3.54 -11.18 16.45
N LEU A 251 -2.81 -11.29 17.55
CA LEU A 251 -2.29 -10.13 18.29
C LEU A 251 -1.13 -9.48 17.52
N GLN A 252 -0.25 -10.29 16.94
CA GLN A 252 0.89 -9.84 16.13
C GLN A 252 0.46 -9.14 14.84
N LYS A 253 -0.63 -9.58 14.21
CA LYS A 253 -1.23 -8.93 13.04
C LYS A 253 -2.14 -7.75 13.39
N SER A 254 -2.28 -7.42 14.68
CA SER A 254 -3.11 -6.30 15.12
C SER A 254 -2.26 -5.06 15.36
N GLN A 255 -2.85 -3.88 15.14
CA GLN A 255 -2.23 -2.59 15.46
C GLN A 255 -2.07 -2.33 16.97
N LEU A 256 -2.57 -3.23 17.83
CA LEU A 256 -2.54 -3.04 19.28
C LEU A 256 -1.11 -3.00 19.85
N LEU A 257 -0.24 -3.88 19.36
CA LEU A 257 1.17 -3.96 19.78
C LEU A 257 1.89 -2.64 19.43
N TRP A 258 1.71 -2.18 18.18
CA TRP A 258 2.27 -0.93 17.67
C TRP A 258 1.73 0.30 18.40
N THR A 259 0.42 0.36 18.64
CA THR A 259 -0.24 1.46 19.38
C THR A 259 0.28 1.56 20.81
N TYR A 260 0.49 0.42 21.47
CA TYR A 260 1.11 0.38 22.80
C TYR A 260 2.53 0.95 22.75
N TYR A 261 3.38 0.44 21.84
CA TYR A 261 4.76 0.89 21.74
C TYR A 261 4.86 2.38 21.38
N ASP A 262 3.98 2.92 20.54
CA ASP A 262 3.96 4.37 20.27
C ASP A 262 3.60 5.19 21.50
N SER A 263 2.46 4.86 22.12
CA SER A 263 1.93 5.60 23.25
C SER A 263 2.96 5.60 24.35
N TRP A 264 3.56 4.44 24.58
CA TRP A 264 4.52 4.27 25.63
C TRP A 264 5.88 4.91 25.29
N ILE A 265 6.45 4.74 24.09
CA ILE A 265 7.75 5.36 23.74
C ILE A 265 7.65 6.88 23.79
N LYS A 266 6.58 7.47 23.23
CA LYS A 266 6.35 8.93 23.24
C LYS A 266 6.24 9.46 24.66
N ASN A 267 5.39 8.83 25.47
CA ASN A 267 5.17 9.27 26.85
C ASN A 267 6.44 9.08 27.68
N MET A 268 7.13 7.94 27.57
CA MET A 268 8.33 7.67 28.34
C MET A 268 9.47 8.62 27.97
N HIS A 269 9.71 8.91 26.69
CA HIS A 269 10.71 9.91 26.29
C HIS A 269 10.37 11.29 26.84
N LYS A 270 9.10 11.70 26.78
CA LYS A 270 8.65 12.96 27.37
C LYS A 270 8.88 13.02 28.88
N PHE A 271 8.55 11.95 29.60
CA PHE A 271 8.72 11.88 31.06
C PHE A 271 10.19 11.78 31.50
N ILE A 272 11.01 11.00 30.80
CA ILE A 272 12.42 10.78 31.16
C ILE A 272 13.30 11.91 30.66
N SER A 273 13.06 12.41 29.45
CA SER A 273 14.00 13.32 28.77
C SER A 273 13.50 14.75 28.54
N GLY A 274 12.20 14.99 28.71
CA GLY A 274 11.59 16.32 28.56
C GLY A 274 11.19 16.68 27.12
N THR A 275 11.49 15.82 26.16
CA THR A 275 11.22 15.99 24.71
C THR A 275 10.62 14.69 24.15
N GLU A 276 9.82 14.77 23.08
CA GLU A 276 9.11 13.59 22.53
C GLU A 276 9.97 12.79 21.54
N GLU A 277 10.94 13.45 20.90
CA GLU A 277 11.69 12.97 19.73
C GLU A 277 13.04 12.32 20.07
N GLY A 278 13.48 12.41 21.31
CA GLY A 278 14.73 11.81 21.75
C GLY A 278 15.29 12.49 23.00
N PRO A 279 16.24 11.85 23.72
CA PRO A 279 16.74 12.42 24.95
C PRO A 279 17.54 13.70 24.76
N ASP A 280 17.12 14.80 25.41
CA ASP A 280 17.73 16.13 25.26
C ASP A 280 17.73 16.67 23.80
N GLN A 281 16.76 16.22 22.98
CA GLN A 281 16.57 16.68 21.60
C GLN A 281 15.54 17.84 21.56
N TRP A 282 16.04 19.08 21.59
CA TRP A 282 15.18 20.30 21.62
C TRP A 282 14.96 20.94 20.24
N VAL A 283 15.55 20.37 19.20
CA VAL A 283 15.52 20.85 17.81
C VAL A 283 15.45 19.64 16.86
N GLY A 284 15.07 19.87 15.61
CA GLY A 284 14.95 18.84 14.58
C GLY A 284 13.64 18.07 14.64
N GLN A 285 12.56 18.73 15.07
CA GLN A 285 11.29 18.07 15.34
C GLN A 285 10.66 17.48 14.09
N MET A 286 10.04 16.31 14.27
CA MET A 286 9.32 15.60 13.23
C MET A 286 7.86 16.04 13.19
N SER A 287 7.24 16.00 12.00
CA SER A 287 5.80 16.21 11.87
C SER A 287 5.02 15.16 12.68
N PRO A 288 3.85 15.49 13.25
CA PRO A 288 3.02 14.55 14.01
C PRO A 288 2.74 13.25 13.27
N ASP A 289 2.52 13.32 11.95
CA ASP A 289 2.20 12.17 11.09
C ASP A 289 3.35 11.16 10.95
N ARG A 290 4.59 11.58 11.23
CA ARG A 290 5.77 10.71 11.20
C ARG A 290 6.17 10.20 12.58
N LYS A 291 5.49 10.62 13.64
CA LYS A 291 5.77 10.19 15.01
C LYS A 291 5.14 8.82 15.31
N TYR A 292 5.31 7.81 14.47
CA TYR A 292 4.84 6.45 14.76
C TYR A 292 6.02 5.48 14.69
N MET A 293 6.08 4.48 15.58
CA MET A 293 7.26 3.63 15.77
C MET A 293 7.57 2.76 14.54
N ASP A 294 6.52 2.34 13.83
CA ASP A 294 6.55 1.68 12.53
C ASP A 294 6.88 2.65 11.37
N SER A 295 6.87 3.97 11.62
CA SER A 295 7.22 5.03 10.66
C SER A 295 8.51 5.77 11.02
N ILE A 296 9.37 5.24 11.90
CA ILE A 296 10.63 5.88 12.34
C ILE A 296 11.86 4.97 12.10
N LEU A 297 12.94 5.58 11.61
CA LEU A 297 14.29 5.02 11.70
C LEU A 297 15.05 5.78 12.77
N LEU A 298 15.43 5.09 13.85
CA LEU A 298 16.05 5.71 15.00
C LEU A 298 17.51 6.05 14.73
N CYS A 299 17.87 7.31 14.90
CA CYS A 299 19.25 7.75 14.84
C CYS A 299 19.94 7.44 16.17
N LYS A 300 20.73 6.37 16.20
CA LYS A 300 21.51 5.94 17.39
C LYS A 300 22.87 6.64 17.50
N SER A 301 22.94 7.90 17.09
CA SER A 301 24.10 8.78 17.29
C SER A 301 23.62 10.05 17.98
N ASP A 302 24.08 10.23 19.22
CA ASP A 302 23.70 11.31 20.14
C ASP A 302 24.84 12.30 20.42
N LYS A 303 26.06 12.06 19.90
CA LYS A 303 27.25 12.90 20.16
C LYS A 303 27.06 14.39 19.79
N ALA A 304 26.25 14.69 18.77
CA ALA A 304 25.96 16.06 18.34
C ALA A 304 24.84 16.74 19.15
N LEU A 305 23.98 15.98 19.84
CA LEU A 305 22.83 16.53 20.57
C LEU A 305 23.18 17.62 21.58
N PRO A 306 24.25 17.48 22.41
CA PRO A 306 24.60 18.53 23.37
C PRO A 306 24.82 19.90 22.73
N TYR A 307 25.41 19.93 21.52
CA TYR A 307 25.75 21.12 20.75
C TYR A 307 24.56 21.74 20.01
N MET A 308 23.59 20.90 19.61
CA MET A 308 22.37 21.34 18.92
C MET A 308 21.36 21.95 19.90
N SER A 309 21.32 21.46 21.14
CA SER A 309 20.38 21.90 22.18
C SER A 309 20.87 23.11 22.99
N VAL A 310 22.05 23.67 22.69
CA VAL A 310 22.59 24.84 23.39
C VAL A 310 21.64 26.03 23.27
N GLY A 311 21.23 26.61 24.42
CA GLY A 311 20.32 27.75 24.47
C GLY A 311 18.85 27.44 24.13
N LYS A 312 18.50 26.19 23.82
CA LYS A 312 17.14 25.76 23.44
C LYS A 312 16.39 24.99 24.54
N ARG A 313 17.09 24.60 25.62
CA ARG A 313 16.52 23.81 26.72
C ARG A 313 15.50 24.59 27.54
N SER A 314 14.33 24.01 27.79
CA SER A 314 13.28 24.65 28.60
C SER A 314 13.71 24.89 30.06
N GLN A 315 13.43 26.08 30.58
CA GLN A 315 13.71 26.50 31.94
C GLN A 315 12.48 26.43 32.87
N SER A 316 11.41 25.79 32.44
CA SER A 316 10.17 25.69 33.24
C SER A 316 10.41 24.97 34.57
N TRP A 317 9.63 25.34 35.59
CA TRP A 317 9.73 24.73 36.93
C TRP A 317 9.56 23.20 36.89
N GLY A 318 8.60 22.70 36.10
CA GLY A 318 8.41 21.26 35.89
C GLY A 318 9.60 20.58 35.21
N ASN A 319 10.22 21.23 34.22
CA ASN A 319 11.42 20.67 33.57
C ASN A 319 12.65 20.71 34.49
N ARG A 320 12.76 21.72 35.37
CA ARG A 320 13.81 21.81 36.40
C ARG A 320 13.69 20.67 37.42
N ILE A 321 12.48 20.41 37.93
CA ILE A 321 12.23 19.27 38.83
C ILE A 321 12.49 17.94 38.13
N ARG A 322 11.97 17.75 36.90
CA ARG A 322 12.25 16.55 36.11
C ARG A 322 13.76 16.33 35.93
N SER A 323 14.49 17.38 35.55
CA SER A 323 15.94 17.33 35.34
C SER A 323 16.74 17.02 36.61
N PHE A 324 16.16 17.25 37.79
CA PHE A 324 16.77 16.92 39.08
C PHE A 324 16.69 15.42 39.41
N PHE A 325 15.65 14.72 38.94
CA PHE A 325 15.43 13.29 39.19
C PHE A 325 15.86 12.36 38.04
N MET A 326 15.79 12.82 36.79
CA MET A 326 16.05 11.99 35.61
C MET A 326 16.61 12.85 34.46
N ASN A 327 17.90 13.15 34.47
CA ASN A 327 18.51 13.78 33.29
C ASN A 327 19.72 13.03 32.77
N VAL A 328 19.76 12.95 31.44
CA VAL A 328 20.97 12.69 30.66
C VAL A 328 21.99 13.77 31.03
N LYS A 329 23.26 13.37 31.19
CA LYS A 329 24.33 14.29 31.56
C LYS A 329 24.43 15.42 30.53
N ILE A 330 24.23 16.67 30.94
CA ILE A 330 24.45 17.84 30.08
C ILE A 330 25.97 18.05 29.98
N GLU A 331 26.52 17.89 28.77
CA GLU A 331 27.93 18.16 28.51
C GLU A 331 28.19 19.66 28.34
N ASP A 332 29.30 20.16 28.89
CA ASP A 332 29.75 21.53 28.64
C ASP A 332 30.33 21.61 27.23
N THR A 333 29.63 22.34 26.35
CA THR A 333 30.01 22.52 24.96
C THR A 333 31.08 23.61 24.75
N LYS A 334 31.57 24.24 25.83
CA LYS A 334 32.56 25.33 25.81
C LYS A 334 32.18 26.47 24.86
N GLY A 335 30.87 26.77 24.79
CA GLY A 335 30.31 27.81 23.92
C GLY A 335 30.17 27.42 22.44
N LYS A 336 30.60 26.22 22.03
CA LYS A 336 30.35 25.71 20.68
C LYS A 336 28.90 25.25 20.53
N LYS A 337 28.33 25.44 19.34
CA LYS A 337 26.96 25.06 18.99
C LYS A 337 26.87 24.54 17.56
N ILE A 338 25.81 23.79 17.27
CA ILE A 338 25.42 23.39 15.92
C ILE A 338 24.05 24.01 15.65
N ASP A 339 23.95 24.79 14.58
CA ASP A 339 22.67 25.33 14.15
C ASP A 339 21.92 24.28 13.32
N VAL A 340 20.61 24.12 13.57
CA VAL A 340 19.76 23.14 12.88
C VAL A 340 18.81 23.88 11.96
N MET A 341 18.83 23.51 10.67
CA MET A 341 18.06 24.13 9.60
C MET A 341 17.28 23.10 8.79
N THR A 342 16.24 23.56 8.10
CA THR A 342 15.55 22.78 7.08
C THR A 342 16.44 22.60 5.84
N TRP A 343 16.00 21.76 4.91
CA TRP A 343 16.73 21.50 3.67
C TRP A 343 16.77 22.76 2.78
N PRO A 344 17.94 23.18 2.26
CA PRO A 344 18.04 24.35 1.41
C PRO A 344 17.41 24.10 0.03
N THR A 345 16.83 25.14 -0.56
CA THR A 345 16.18 25.10 -1.87
C THR A 345 17.16 25.39 -3.01
N SER A 346 18.01 26.40 -2.83
CA SER A 346 19.02 26.81 -3.80
C SER A 346 20.15 27.60 -3.15
N ILE A 347 21.19 27.89 -3.92
CA ILE A 347 22.26 28.83 -3.58
C ILE A 347 22.17 30.00 -4.56
N ASP A 348 22.11 31.22 -4.04
CA ASP A 348 21.94 32.42 -4.86
C ASP A 348 23.22 32.83 -5.60
N ARG A 349 23.18 33.97 -6.29
CA ARG A 349 24.32 34.49 -7.07
C ARG A 349 25.49 34.96 -6.19
N ASP A 350 25.21 35.35 -4.96
CA ASP A 350 26.22 35.80 -4.00
C ASP A 350 26.87 34.62 -3.24
N GLY A 351 26.34 33.41 -3.44
CA GLY A 351 26.77 32.17 -2.84
C GLY A 351 26.08 31.84 -1.51
N ASN A 352 24.99 32.52 -1.17
CA ASN A 352 24.25 32.27 0.06
C ASN A 352 23.20 31.17 -0.13
N MET A 353 23.08 30.28 0.86
CA MET A 353 22.02 29.29 0.93
C MET A 353 20.66 29.93 1.16
N GLN A 354 19.68 29.48 0.39
CA GLN A 354 18.29 29.84 0.53
C GLN A 354 17.52 28.69 1.17
N PHE A 355 16.66 29.02 2.13
CA PHE A 355 15.83 28.07 2.86
C PHE A 355 14.36 28.40 2.66
N ASP A 356 13.50 27.39 2.64
CA ASP A 356 12.06 27.61 2.57
C ASP A 356 11.57 28.29 3.86
N LYS A 357 10.93 29.46 3.71
CA LYS A 357 10.36 30.23 4.82
C LYS A 357 9.11 29.58 5.41
N LYS A 358 8.51 28.61 4.72
CA LYS A 358 7.27 27.93 5.15
C LYS A 358 7.51 26.89 6.24
N LEU A 359 8.70 26.33 6.33
CA LEU A 359 9.06 25.36 7.38
C LEU A 359 9.69 26.08 8.57
N PRO A 360 9.27 25.81 9.81
CA PRO A 360 9.91 26.40 10.98
C PRO A 360 11.37 25.94 11.01
N SER A 361 12.30 26.88 10.83
CA SER A 361 13.72 26.64 11.08
C SER A 361 13.96 26.79 12.58
N ASP A 362 14.62 25.82 13.19
CA ASP A 362 14.92 25.86 14.63
C ASP A 362 15.95 26.95 14.97
N SER A 363 16.67 27.46 13.95
CA SER A 363 17.74 28.44 14.08
C SER A 363 17.56 29.60 13.09
N VAL A 364 18.02 30.79 13.48
CA VAL A 364 18.13 31.95 12.59
C VAL A 364 19.61 32.21 12.35
N LEU A 365 20.05 32.03 11.10
CA LEU A 365 21.46 32.17 10.73
C LEU A 365 21.82 33.64 10.44
N PRO A 366 22.95 34.15 10.96
CA PRO A 366 23.51 35.44 10.54
C PRO A 366 23.87 35.41 9.04
N LYS A 367 23.85 36.58 8.38
CA LYS A 367 24.18 36.70 6.94
C LYS A 367 25.53 36.07 6.57
N GLU A 368 26.55 36.24 7.43
CA GLU A 368 27.89 35.70 7.22
C GLU A 368 27.96 34.17 7.25
N GLN A 369 27.00 33.51 7.89
CA GLN A 369 26.92 32.05 7.99
C GLN A 369 26.14 31.43 6.81
N LEU A 370 25.32 32.22 6.10
CA LEU A 370 24.53 31.73 4.97
C LEU A 370 25.39 31.28 3.79
N LYS A 371 26.64 31.75 3.69
CA LYS A 371 27.57 31.35 2.64
C LYS A 371 28.40 30.15 3.10
N PRO A 372 28.19 28.94 2.54
CA PRO A 372 28.92 27.74 2.92
C PRO A 372 30.32 27.71 2.30
N ASP A 373 31.32 27.31 3.09
CA ASP A 373 32.67 27.02 2.59
C ASP A 373 32.83 25.52 2.28
N VAL A 374 32.22 24.68 3.12
CA VAL A 374 32.25 23.23 3.00
C VAL A 374 30.85 22.67 3.15
N LEU A 375 30.44 21.82 2.20
CA LEU A 375 29.16 21.11 2.23
C LEU A 375 29.43 19.60 2.18
N VAL A 376 28.93 18.87 3.18
CA VAL A 376 29.07 17.41 3.27
C VAL A 376 27.69 16.74 3.23
N PHE A 377 27.45 15.98 2.17
CA PHE A 377 26.25 15.18 1.99
C PHE A 377 26.31 13.88 2.79
N ALA A 378 25.42 13.75 3.77
CA ALA A 378 25.12 12.52 4.51
C ALA A 378 23.76 11.94 4.05
N THR A 379 23.56 11.87 2.73
CA THR A 379 22.28 11.59 2.07
C THR A 379 22.07 10.13 1.68
N GLY A 380 22.97 9.24 2.09
CA GLY A 380 22.86 7.81 1.85
C GLY A 380 23.35 7.39 0.46
N TYR A 381 22.87 6.23 0.01
CA TYR A 381 23.45 5.51 -1.13
C TYR A 381 22.35 4.88 -1.99
N THR A 382 22.63 4.63 -3.28
CA THR A 382 21.72 3.90 -4.18
C THR A 382 21.84 2.40 -3.98
N ARG A 383 20.85 1.65 -4.47
CA ARG A 383 20.77 0.18 -4.39
C ARG A 383 20.74 -0.46 -5.77
N ASP A 384 21.44 0.16 -6.72
CA ASP A 384 21.50 -0.31 -8.10
C ASP A 384 22.71 -1.22 -8.29
N PHE A 385 22.52 -2.30 -9.05
CA PHE A 385 23.55 -3.28 -9.35
C PHE A 385 23.85 -3.26 -10.85
N PRO A 386 24.57 -2.24 -11.35
CA PRO A 386 24.82 -2.08 -12.79
C PRO A 386 25.65 -3.23 -13.39
N PHE A 387 26.23 -4.08 -12.56
CA PHE A 387 26.93 -5.29 -12.99
C PHE A 387 25.99 -6.47 -13.26
N LEU A 388 24.69 -6.40 -12.93
CA LEU A 388 23.71 -7.44 -13.30
C LEU A 388 23.06 -7.08 -14.64
N ASP A 389 22.90 -8.04 -15.54
CA ASP A 389 22.11 -7.85 -16.76
C ASP A 389 20.62 -7.61 -16.47
N ASN A 390 19.92 -6.99 -17.43
CA ASN A 390 18.51 -6.57 -17.31
C ASN A 390 17.52 -7.74 -17.09
N ASP A 391 17.94 -8.98 -17.32
CA ASP A 391 17.13 -10.18 -17.13
C ASP A 391 17.09 -10.66 -15.67
N TYR A 392 17.98 -10.15 -14.80
CA TYR A 392 17.96 -10.47 -13.38
C TYR A 392 16.89 -9.70 -12.62
N PRO A 393 16.24 -10.32 -11.62
CA PRO A 393 15.30 -9.61 -10.76
C PRO A 393 16.04 -8.56 -9.94
N THR A 394 15.48 -7.36 -9.84
CA THR A 394 15.99 -6.33 -8.93
C THR A 394 15.70 -6.69 -7.46
N VAL A 395 16.42 -6.08 -6.51
CA VAL A 395 16.10 -6.21 -5.07
C VAL A 395 14.64 -5.83 -4.78
N ALA A 396 14.05 -4.92 -5.56
CA ALA A 396 12.65 -4.55 -5.35
C ALA A 396 11.66 -5.67 -5.70
N GLN A 397 12.08 -6.62 -6.54
CA GLN A 397 11.26 -7.73 -7.04
C GLN A 397 11.45 -9.03 -6.24
N THR A 398 12.33 -9.06 -5.24
CA THR A 398 12.44 -10.21 -4.33
C THR A 398 11.18 -10.31 -3.47
N ASN A 399 10.58 -11.49 -3.43
CA ASN A 399 9.35 -11.75 -2.68
C ASN A 399 9.52 -12.84 -1.61
N ILE A 400 10.62 -13.61 -1.64
CA ILE A 400 10.96 -14.54 -0.57
C ILE A 400 11.86 -13.82 0.43
N ARG A 401 11.21 -13.29 1.48
CA ARG A 401 11.84 -12.60 2.63
C ARG A 401 12.87 -11.55 2.24
N GLU A 402 12.68 -10.87 1.11
CA GLU A 402 13.61 -9.85 0.61
C GLU A 402 15.02 -10.38 0.25
N ILE A 403 15.12 -11.68 -0.04
CA ILE A 403 16.38 -12.35 -0.38
C ILE A 403 16.41 -12.75 -1.86
N TYR A 404 15.37 -13.41 -2.36
CA TYR A 404 15.34 -13.85 -3.76
C TYR A 404 13.91 -13.82 -4.31
N LYS A 405 13.79 -13.98 -5.63
CA LYS A 405 12.51 -14.05 -6.33
C LYS A 405 12.07 -15.50 -6.44
N GLU A 406 10.81 -15.78 -6.12
CA GLU A 406 10.20 -17.09 -6.29
C GLU A 406 10.37 -17.59 -7.73
N GLY A 407 10.82 -18.84 -7.87
CA GLY A 407 11.18 -19.44 -9.16
C GLY A 407 12.62 -19.20 -9.62
N ASP A 408 13.40 -18.38 -8.91
CA ASP A 408 14.81 -18.09 -9.22
C ASP A 408 15.68 -18.04 -7.95
N VAL A 409 15.83 -19.19 -7.29
CA VAL A 409 16.66 -19.32 -6.07
C VAL A 409 18.15 -19.21 -6.34
N THR A 410 18.56 -19.31 -7.61
CA THR A 410 19.98 -19.26 -8.03
C THR A 410 20.63 -17.89 -7.86
N LEU A 411 19.84 -16.82 -7.71
CA LEU A 411 20.31 -15.48 -7.34
C LEU A 411 19.79 -15.08 -5.95
N GLY A 412 20.68 -14.81 -5.00
CA GLY A 412 20.33 -14.33 -3.66
C GLY A 412 20.91 -12.96 -3.34
N TYR A 413 20.08 -12.06 -2.81
CA TYR A 413 20.48 -10.75 -2.28
C TYR A 413 20.59 -10.81 -0.76
N ILE A 414 21.81 -10.72 -0.23
CA ILE A 414 22.08 -10.87 1.20
C ILE A 414 22.53 -9.54 1.80
N GLY A 415 21.83 -9.09 2.85
CA GLY A 415 22.12 -7.86 3.59
C GLY A 415 21.47 -6.58 3.03
N PHE A 416 20.36 -6.71 2.27
CA PHE A 416 19.67 -5.58 1.62
C PHE A 416 18.40 -5.08 2.33
N VAL A 417 18.18 -5.52 3.58
CA VAL A 417 17.14 -4.99 4.49
C VAL A 417 17.74 -3.99 5.47
N ARG A 418 16.94 -3.03 5.95
CA ARG A 418 17.39 -2.02 6.94
C ARG A 418 16.58 -2.13 8.25
N PRO A 419 17.15 -2.63 9.36
CA PRO A 419 16.41 -2.65 10.62
C PRO A 419 16.16 -1.23 11.17
N SER A 420 14.99 -0.97 11.78
CA SER A 420 14.74 0.28 12.55
C SER A 420 15.60 0.39 13.79
N ILE A 421 15.70 -0.71 14.54
CA ILE A 421 16.56 -0.90 15.71
C ILE A 421 17.27 -2.24 15.53
N GLY A 422 18.56 -2.24 15.25
CA GLY A 422 19.34 -3.49 15.21
C GLY A 422 20.57 -3.39 14.32
N ALA A 423 21.05 -4.54 13.89
CA ALA A 423 22.26 -4.65 13.07
C ALA A 423 21.99 -5.47 11.79
N ILE A 424 22.56 -5.03 10.65
CA ILE A 424 22.47 -5.76 9.38
C ILE A 424 23.29 -7.07 9.41
N PRO A 425 24.52 -7.12 9.96
CA PRO A 425 25.34 -8.35 9.96
C PRO A 425 24.63 -9.61 10.48
N PRO A 426 23.95 -9.63 11.65
CA PRO A 426 23.21 -10.80 12.09
C PRO A 426 21.99 -11.10 11.19
N LEU A 427 21.27 -10.11 10.68
CA LEU A 427 20.16 -10.39 9.75
C LEU A 427 20.68 -11.02 8.45
N ALA A 428 21.80 -10.52 7.93
CA ALA A 428 22.46 -11.08 6.74
C ALA A 428 22.93 -12.52 6.98
N GLU A 429 23.37 -12.87 8.19
CA GLU A 429 23.70 -14.25 8.56
C GLU A 429 22.47 -15.17 8.45
N LEU A 430 21.32 -14.77 8.99
CA LEU A 430 20.08 -15.56 8.88
C LEU A 430 19.56 -15.61 7.43
N GLN A 431 19.66 -14.51 6.68
CA GLN A 431 19.34 -14.50 5.26
C GLN A 431 20.22 -15.48 4.48
N ALA A 432 21.52 -15.51 4.78
CA ALA A 432 22.46 -16.47 4.21
C ALA A 432 22.08 -17.92 4.57
N GLN A 433 21.79 -18.21 5.83
CA GLN A 433 21.36 -19.54 6.26
C GLN A 433 20.10 -20.02 5.54
N LEU A 434 19.09 -19.15 5.39
CA LEU A 434 17.84 -19.48 4.71
C LEU A 434 18.06 -19.68 3.21
N TRP A 435 18.76 -18.75 2.55
CA TRP A 435 19.02 -18.85 1.11
C TRP A 435 19.88 -20.06 0.77
N VAL A 436 20.94 -20.32 1.53
CA VAL A 436 21.79 -21.51 1.33
C VAL A 436 20.96 -22.79 1.54
N LEU A 437 20.13 -22.85 2.58
CA LEU A 437 19.24 -24.00 2.80
C LEU A 437 18.31 -24.24 1.59
N HIS A 438 17.64 -23.20 1.09
CA HIS A 438 16.73 -23.32 -0.05
C HIS A 438 17.47 -23.63 -1.36
N LEU A 439 18.65 -23.06 -1.57
CA LEU A 439 19.51 -23.38 -2.71
C LEU A 439 19.93 -24.86 -2.70
N LEU A 440 20.31 -25.37 -1.54
CA LEU A 440 20.67 -26.78 -1.36
C LEU A 440 19.47 -27.70 -1.51
N GLN A 441 18.29 -27.34 -1.00
CA GLN A 441 17.05 -28.08 -1.22
C GLN A 441 16.66 -28.13 -2.70
N HIS A 442 16.90 -27.04 -3.43
CA HIS A 442 16.66 -26.99 -4.87
C HIS A 442 17.66 -27.87 -5.65
N GLN A 443 18.94 -27.84 -5.28
CA GLN A 443 20.00 -28.57 -5.99
C GLN A 443 20.09 -30.06 -5.60
N TYR A 444 19.82 -30.37 -4.33
CA TYR A 444 19.97 -31.68 -3.69
C TYR A 444 18.71 -32.07 -2.89
N PRO A 445 17.52 -32.15 -3.54
CA PRO A 445 16.24 -32.33 -2.84
C PRO A 445 16.11 -33.66 -2.09
N LYS A 446 16.92 -34.68 -2.44
CA LYS A 446 16.91 -35.98 -1.75
C LYS A 446 17.76 -35.97 -0.50
N GLU A 447 18.93 -35.34 -0.59
CA GLU A 447 19.94 -35.26 0.47
C GLU A 447 19.59 -34.18 1.49
N VAL A 448 18.91 -33.12 1.06
CA VAL A 448 18.45 -32.00 1.88
C VAL A 448 16.93 -31.91 1.81
N PRO A 449 16.18 -32.83 2.44
CA PRO A 449 14.73 -32.77 2.43
C PRO A 449 14.22 -31.65 3.35
N THR A 450 12.99 -31.19 3.13
CA THR A 450 12.31 -30.18 3.98
C THR A 450 11.80 -30.83 5.28
N ILE A 451 12.70 -31.41 6.07
CA ILE A 451 12.40 -32.01 7.38
C ILE A 451 12.74 -31.01 8.48
N ARG A 452 11.79 -30.82 9.40
CA ARG A 452 11.91 -29.87 10.51
C ARG A 452 12.32 -30.59 11.79
N ASP A 453 13.16 -29.95 12.59
CA ASP A 453 13.54 -30.46 13.91
C ASP A 453 12.30 -30.56 14.82
N SER A 454 12.13 -31.68 15.52
CA SER A 454 10.99 -31.91 16.41
C SER A 454 10.91 -30.91 17.58
N ASN A 455 12.04 -30.28 17.92
CA ASN A 455 12.14 -29.24 18.94
C ASN A 455 11.98 -27.82 18.38
N ALA A 456 11.84 -27.65 17.06
CA ALA A 456 11.53 -26.35 16.47
C ALA A 456 10.01 -26.09 16.45
N LEU A 457 9.63 -24.82 16.59
CA LEU A 457 8.24 -24.37 16.48
C LEU A 457 7.69 -24.55 15.07
N GLU A 458 6.38 -24.66 14.91
CA GLU A 458 5.75 -24.66 13.58
C GLU A 458 5.90 -23.28 12.92
N PRO A 459 6.02 -23.22 11.58
CA PRO A 459 6.12 -21.96 10.88
C PRO A 459 4.79 -21.20 10.92
N TYR A 460 4.89 -19.89 11.09
CA TYR A 460 3.78 -18.94 10.92
C TYR A 460 4.35 -17.61 10.42
N ASP A 461 3.50 -16.79 9.82
CA ASP A 461 3.90 -15.47 9.32
C ASP A 461 3.68 -14.38 10.38
N LEU A 462 4.78 -13.76 10.76
CA LEU A 462 4.89 -12.50 11.47
C LEU A 462 4.75 -11.33 10.53
N ASP A 463 4.18 -10.24 11.05
CA ASP A 463 4.34 -8.94 10.45
C ASP A 463 5.63 -8.29 10.96
N TYR A 464 6.67 -8.31 10.12
CA TYR A 464 7.99 -7.75 10.42
C TYR A 464 8.29 -6.48 9.61
N ARG A 465 7.39 -6.09 8.72
CA ARG A 465 7.61 -4.95 7.83
C ARG A 465 7.19 -3.69 8.58
N LEU A 466 7.96 -2.63 8.43
CA LEU A 466 7.60 -1.33 8.98
C LEU A 466 6.57 -0.69 8.05
N HIS A 467 5.31 -1.03 8.31
CA HIS A 467 4.15 -0.52 7.60
C HIS A 467 3.87 0.92 8.02
N PRO A 468 3.59 1.81 7.06
CA PRO A 468 3.33 3.21 7.38
C PRO A 468 1.98 3.36 8.08
N ARG A 469 1.94 4.24 9.08
CA ARG A 469 0.76 5.04 9.38
C ARG A 469 1.00 6.43 8.79
N GLY A 470 0.15 6.83 7.84
CA GLY A 470 0.28 8.05 7.04
C GLY A 470 0.99 7.89 5.67
N ASN A 471 1.28 8.99 5.00
CA ASN A 471 1.72 9.04 3.58
C ASN A 471 3.21 8.67 3.33
N TYR A 472 3.88 7.93 4.23
CA TYR A 472 5.33 7.68 4.12
C TYR A 472 5.76 6.27 4.56
N SER A 473 6.08 5.39 3.58
CA SER A 473 6.51 4.00 3.82
C SER A 473 8.03 3.84 3.81
N PHE A 474 8.64 3.58 4.98
CA PHE A 474 10.05 3.19 5.07
C PHE A 474 10.32 1.79 4.51
N TYR A 475 9.33 0.90 4.53
CA TYR A 475 9.47 -0.41 3.90
C TYR A 475 9.63 -0.29 2.38
N GLU A 476 8.78 0.47 1.69
CA GLU A 476 8.87 0.63 0.23
C GLU A 476 10.14 1.38 -0.17
N THR A 477 10.44 2.48 0.53
CA THR A 477 11.57 3.34 0.18
C THR A 477 12.92 2.75 0.60
N LYS A 478 13.01 2.06 1.75
CA LYS A 478 14.29 1.62 2.36
C LYS A 478 14.36 0.12 2.69
N ARG A 479 13.33 -0.67 2.39
CA ARG A 479 13.19 -2.09 2.81
C ARG A 479 13.39 -2.22 4.32
N ALA A 480 12.77 -1.30 5.06
CA ALA A 480 12.93 -1.20 6.49
C ALA A 480 12.11 -2.27 7.23
N VAL A 481 12.73 -2.95 8.19
CA VAL A 481 12.13 -4.07 8.92
C VAL A 481 12.28 -3.88 10.43
N ASP A 482 11.38 -4.47 11.20
CA ASP A 482 11.61 -4.70 12.63
C ASP A 482 12.62 -5.84 12.80
N HIS A 483 13.72 -5.58 13.51
CA HIS A 483 14.82 -6.55 13.64
C HIS A 483 14.38 -7.82 14.36
N GLU A 484 13.66 -7.67 15.48
CA GLU A 484 13.25 -8.78 16.33
C GLU A 484 12.31 -9.71 15.57
N SER A 485 11.28 -9.16 14.94
CA SER A 485 10.28 -9.91 14.17
C SER A 485 10.87 -10.54 12.91
N TYR A 486 11.74 -9.83 12.20
CA TYR A 486 12.36 -10.35 10.98
C TYR A 486 13.37 -11.48 11.27
N ALA A 487 14.22 -11.32 12.30
CA ALA A 487 15.13 -12.39 12.73
C ALA A 487 14.35 -13.65 13.14
N TYR A 488 13.27 -13.48 13.90
CA TYR A 488 12.42 -14.59 14.30
C TYR A 488 11.69 -15.24 13.11
N GLN A 489 11.21 -14.45 12.15
CA GLN A 489 10.59 -14.96 10.93
C GLN A 489 11.56 -15.83 10.13
N LEU A 490 12.80 -15.37 9.93
CA LEU A 490 13.83 -16.16 9.25
C LEU A 490 14.10 -17.47 10.01
N ALA A 491 14.16 -17.42 11.34
CA ALA A 491 14.32 -18.63 12.16
C ALA A 491 13.11 -19.59 12.07
N LEU A 492 11.88 -19.07 11.95
CA LEU A 492 10.70 -19.89 11.67
C LEU A 492 10.77 -20.54 10.29
N ASP A 493 11.25 -19.84 9.26
CA ASP A 493 11.35 -20.43 7.92
C ASP A 493 12.45 -21.49 7.84
N ILE A 494 13.60 -21.23 8.47
CA ILE A 494 14.71 -22.19 8.57
C ILE A 494 14.31 -23.43 9.38
N GLY A 495 13.34 -23.31 10.31
CA GLY A 495 13.02 -24.35 11.28
C GLY A 495 14.01 -24.40 12.44
N SER A 496 14.55 -23.24 12.82
CA SER A 496 15.54 -23.06 13.89
C SER A 496 15.01 -22.31 15.11
N ALA A 497 13.76 -21.85 15.10
CA ALA A 497 13.10 -21.27 16.26
C ALA A 497 12.72 -22.34 17.30
N PRO A 498 13.32 -22.38 18.51
CA PRO A 498 13.14 -23.48 19.45
C PRO A 498 11.84 -23.39 20.27
N LYS A 499 11.24 -24.55 20.58
CA LYS A 499 10.13 -24.68 21.53
C LYS A 499 10.61 -24.34 22.95
N ALA A 500 9.83 -23.55 23.71
CA ALA A 500 10.11 -23.19 25.10
C ALA A 500 10.42 -24.40 25.98
N ARG A 501 9.69 -25.51 25.82
CA ARG A 501 9.95 -26.76 26.56
C ARG A 501 11.33 -27.36 26.29
N SER A 502 11.83 -27.25 25.06
CA SER A 502 13.18 -27.70 24.71
C SER A 502 14.23 -26.83 25.41
N VAL A 503 14.04 -25.51 25.36
CA VAL A 503 14.95 -24.55 26.01
C VAL A 503 14.95 -24.70 27.53
N MET A 504 13.79 -24.89 28.17
CA MET A 504 13.70 -25.08 29.63
C MET A 504 14.51 -26.28 30.12
N LYS A 505 14.58 -27.37 29.34
CA LYS A 505 15.40 -28.55 29.68
C LYS A 505 16.90 -28.26 29.71
N LYS A 506 17.34 -27.16 29.09
CA LYS A 506 18.73 -26.67 29.15
C LYS A 506 19.02 -25.87 30.42
N GLY A 507 18.03 -25.68 31.30
CA GLY A 507 18.19 -25.04 32.61
C GLY A 507 17.90 -23.54 32.60
N TRP A 508 17.73 -23.00 33.82
CA TRP A 508 17.15 -21.68 34.04
C TRP A 508 17.89 -20.53 33.34
N LYS A 509 19.23 -20.50 33.37
CA LYS A 509 20.00 -19.41 32.74
C LYS A 509 19.72 -19.32 31.23
N VAL A 510 19.74 -20.45 30.52
CA VAL A 510 19.50 -20.50 29.08
C VAL A 510 18.07 -20.11 28.76
N PHE A 511 17.10 -20.61 29.53
CA PHE A 511 15.69 -20.23 29.38
C PHE A 511 15.45 -18.75 29.62
N TYR A 512 16.06 -18.17 30.66
CA TYR A 512 15.95 -16.75 30.97
C TYR A 512 16.54 -15.90 29.85
N THR A 513 17.75 -16.23 29.36
CA THR A 513 18.36 -15.52 28.23
C THR A 513 17.52 -15.62 26.96
N TRP A 514 16.95 -16.80 26.69
CA TRP A 514 16.06 -17.01 25.54
C TRP A 514 14.78 -16.16 25.65
N ALA A 515 14.13 -16.16 26.82
CA ALA A 515 12.86 -15.47 27.02
C ALA A 515 13.00 -13.94 27.14
N MET A 516 13.98 -13.49 27.93
CA MET A 516 14.13 -12.10 28.34
C MET A 516 15.16 -11.33 27.49
N GLY A 517 15.87 -12.02 26.61
CA GLY A 517 16.80 -11.41 25.68
C GLY A 517 16.21 -11.20 24.29
N SER A 518 16.76 -10.20 23.60
CA SER A 518 16.59 -9.92 22.19
C SER A 518 16.86 -11.15 21.32
N ASN A 519 16.46 -11.13 20.06
CA ASN A 519 16.70 -12.20 19.10
C ASN A 519 18.17 -12.32 18.65
N PHE A 520 19.06 -12.56 19.62
CA PHE A 520 20.43 -12.99 19.40
C PHE A 520 20.44 -14.26 18.55
N ASN A 521 21.00 -14.19 17.35
CA ASN A 521 21.00 -15.31 16.41
C ASN A 521 21.54 -16.62 17.00
N THR A 522 22.45 -16.54 17.98
CA THR A 522 22.97 -17.69 18.71
C THR A 522 21.86 -18.60 19.25
N LYS A 523 20.71 -18.05 19.69
CA LYS A 523 19.59 -18.85 20.20
C LYS A 523 18.97 -19.74 19.10
N PHE A 524 19.04 -19.33 17.84
CA PHE A 524 18.57 -20.09 16.68
C PHE A 524 19.57 -21.16 16.22
N ARG A 525 20.76 -21.27 16.84
CA ARG A 525 21.68 -22.39 16.59
C ARG A 525 21.43 -23.57 17.55
N MET A 526 20.44 -23.49 18.46
CA MET A 526 20.13 -24.58 19.40
C MET A 526 19.37 -25.74 18.74
N VAL A 527 18.58 -25.48 17.70
CA VAL A 527 17.79 -26.48 16.97
C VAL A 527 17.82 -26.19 15.47
N GLY A 528 17.34 -27.13 14.65
CA GLY A 528 17.14 -26.91 13.22
C GLY A 528 18.33 -27.35 12.34
N PRO A 529 18.27 -27.06 11.04
CA PRO A 529 19.21 -27.59 10.05
C PRO A 529 20.66 -27.17 10.29
N TRP A 530 20.84 -25.95 10.79
CA TRP A 530 22.13 -25.34 11.08
C TRP A 530 22.48 -25.42 12.58
N LYS A 531 22.17 -26.51 13.28
CA LYS A 531 22.39 -26.59 14.72
C LYS A 531 23.89 -26.57 15.12
N TRP A 532 24.21 -25.82 16.17
CA TRP A 532 25.49 -25.80 16.89
C TRP A 532 25.20 -25.71 18.39
N GLU A 533 24.53 -26.74 18.89
CA GLU A 533 23.81 -26.72 20.16
C GLU A 533 24.70 -26.43 21.38
N GLN A 534 25.83 -27.14 21.52
CA GLN A 534 26.72 -27.00 22.69
C GLN A 534 27.34 -25.60 22.80
N GLY A 535 27.81 -25.05 21.67
CA GLY A 535 28.39 -23.71 21.63
C GLY A 535 27.34 -22.63 21.87
N ALA A 536 26.17 -22.76 21.24
CA ALA A 536 25.04 -21.86 21.45
C ALA A 536 24.58 -21.85 22.92
N GLU A 537 24.46 -23.03 23.54
CA GLU A 537 24.09 -23.18 24.94
C GLU A 537 25.11 -22.50 25.87
N ASN A 538 26.41 -22.67 25.60
CA ASN A 538 27.47 -22.06 26.38
C ASN A 538 27.43 -20.52 26.34
N ILE A 539 27.25 -19.94 25.15
CA ILE A 539 27.14 -18.48 24.98
C ILE A 539 25.88 -17.94 25.67
N MET A 540 24.74 -18.62 25.48
CA MET A 540 23.45 -18.25 26.08
C MET A 540 23.49 -18.29 27.62
N ARG A 541 24.21 -19.27 28.19
CA ARG A 541 24.34 -19.47 29.65
C ARG A 541 25.29 -18.47 30.32
N ASN A 542 26.24 -17.93 29.56
CA ASN A 542 27.34 -17.12 30.07
C ASN A 542 27.23 -15.67 29.57
N GLU A 543 27.90 -15.32 28.47
CA GLU A 543 27.98 -13.96 27.90
C GLU A 543 26.59 -13.29 27.84
N LEU A 544 25.65 -13.90 27.13
CA LEU A 544 24.33 -13.32 26.91
C LEU A 544 23.48 -13.29 28.18
N TYR A 545 23.59 -14.28 29.06
CA TYR A 545 22.92 -14.25 30.36
C TYR A 545 23.40 -13.08 31.23
N ASN A 546 24.70 -12.80 31.21
CA ASN A 546 25.31 -11.76 32.03
C ASN A 546 24.86 -10.35 31.64
N ILE A 547 24.55 -10.11 30.37
CA ILE A 547 24.00 -8.83 29.90
C ILE A 547 22.47 -8.78 30.04
N VAL A 548 21.75 -9.85 29.70
CA VAL A 548 20.29 -9.88 29.75
C VAL A 548 19.75 -9.71 31.17
N LYS A 549 20.41 -10.32 32.18
CA LYS A 549 20.02 -10.20 33.59
C LYS A 549 20.16 -8.79 34.17
N GLN A 550 20.85 -7.88 33.48
CA GLN A 550 20.95 -6.49 33.92
C GLN A 550 19.61 -5.80 33.66
N SER A 551 19.05 -5.15 34.67
CA SER A 551 17.71 -4.56 34.59
C SER A 551 17.67 -3.25 33.82
N GLY A 552 18.81 -2.55 33.67
CA GLY A 552 18.84 -1.18 33.15
C GLY A 552 18.11 -0.17 34.06
N GLY A 553 17.83 -0.55 35.32
CA GLY A 553 17.02 0.22 36.27
C GLY A 553 15.56 -0.26 36.35
N PHE A 554 14.91 -0.02 37.50
CA PHE A 554 13.54 -0.51 37.74
C PHE A 554 12.52 0.07 36.76
N VAL A 555 12.61 1.37 36.46
CA VAL A 555 11.71 2.05 35.52
C VAL A 555 11.77 1.36 34.16
N TYR A 556 12.98 1.13 33.63
CA TYR A 556 13.16 0.49 32.33
C TYR A 556 12.67 -0.96 32.34
N LEU A 557 13.08 -1.76 33.32
CA LEU A 557 12.65 -3.16 33.44
C LEU A 557 11.12 -3.29 33.54
N ALA A 558 10.47 -2.47 34.36
CA ALA A 558 9.02 -2.52 34.52
C ALA A 558 8.31 -2.19 33.20
N THR A 559 8.83 -1.20 32.47
CA THR A 559 8.13 -0.59 31.34
C THR A 559 8.46 -1.21 29.98
N TYR A 560 9.73 -1.49 29.67
CA TYR A 560 10.16 -2.18 28.43
C TYR A 560 9.92 -3.68 28.45
N THR A 561 9.86 -4.29 29.65
CA THR A 561 9.95 -5.74 29.77
C THR A 561 8.76 -6.34 30.50
N LEU A 562 8.44 -5.92 31.73
CA LEU A 562 7.38 -6.58 32.51
C LEU A 562 5.97 -6.25 32.01
N VAL A 563 5.66 -4.97 31.75
CA VAL A 563 4.32 -4.56 31.30
C VAL A 563 3.94 -5.22 29.97
N PRO A 564 4.77 -5.18 28.90
CA PRO A 564 4.46 -5.87 27.63
C PRO A 564 4.30 -7.38 27.86
N LEU A 565 5.20 -7.99 28.62
CA LEU A 565 5.18 -9.42 28.91
C LEU A 565 3.87 -9.86 29.59
N PHE A 566 3.39 -9.14 30.60
CA PHE A 566 2.14 -9.47 31.29
C PHE A 566 0.91 -9.14 30.45
N LEU A 567 0.90 -7.97 29.79
CA LEU A 567 -0.22 -7.53 28.96
C LEU A 567 -0.40 -8.45 27.75
N PHE A 568 0.60 -8.55 26.88
CA PHE A 568 0.53 -9.35 25.66
C PHE A 568 0.63 -10.84 25.94
N GLY A 569 1.30 -11.24 27.02
CA GLY A 569 1.33 -12.63 27.47
C GLY A 569 -0.04 -13.11 27.92
N SER A 570 -0.72 -12.37 28.80
CA SER A 570 -2.08 -12.74 29.24
C SER A 570 -3.06 -12.76 28.07
N MET A 571 -3.03 -11.76 27.19
CA MET A 571 -3.84 -11.73 25.97
C MET A 571 -3.55 -12.92 25.05
N SER A 572 -2.28 -13.24 24.82
CA SER A 572 -1.88 -14.36 23.96
C SER A 572 -2.33 -15.69 24.55
N ILE A 573 -2.18 -15.91 25.86
CA ILE A 573 -2.65 -17.12 26.56
C ILE A 573 -4.17 -17.25 26.42
N VAL A 574 -4.93 -16.17 26.63
CA VAL A 574 -6.39 -16.16 26.47
C VAL A 574 -6.78 -16.50 25.03
N LEU A 575 -6.11 -15.91 24.04
CA LEU A 575 -6.38 -16.20 22.63
C LEU A 575 -6.06 -17.66 22.28
N TYR A 576 -4.90 -18.17 22.69
CA TYR A 576 -4.56 -19.59 22.48
C TYR A 576 -5.57 -20.53 23.15
N ALA A 577 -6.00 -20.24 24.38
CA ALA A 577 -7.00 -21.02 25.10
C ALA A 577 -8.37 -20.96 24.41
N TRP A 578 -8.82 -19.77 24.00
CA TRP A 578 -10.07 -19.58 23.27
C TRP A 578 -10.11 -20.40 21.98
N TYR A 579 -9.08 -20.27 21.13
CA TYR A 579 -9.02 -21.03 19.89
C TYR A 579 -8.89 -22.55 20.13
N ALA A 580 -8.20 -22.99 21.18
CA ALA A 580 -8.15 -24.40 21.55
C ALA A 580 -9.52 -24.94 21.96
N ILE A 581 -10.29 -24.16 22.74
CA ILE A 581 -11.66 -24.49 23.14
C ILE A 581 -12.58 -24.55 21.93
N CYS A 582 -12.53 -23.54 21.05
CA CYS A 582 -13.29 -23.53 19.80
C CYS A 582 -13.01 -24.80 18.98
N ASN A 583 -11.73 -25.11 18.71
CA ASN A 583 -11.33 -26.28 17.93
C ASN A 583 -11.78 -27.59 18.58
N TYR A 584 -11.75 -27.69 19.91
CA TYR A 584 -12.26 -28.86 20.64
C TYR A 584 -13.77 -29.03 20.46
N PHE A 585 -14.56 -27.95 20.55
CA PHE A 585 -16.00 -28.01 20.31
C PHE A 585 -16.35 -28.30 18.85
N THR A 586 -15.59 -27.78 17.87
CA THR A 586 -15.78 -28.17 16.46
C THR A 586 -15.51 -29.66 16.25
N SER A 587 -14.51 -30.22 16.93
CA SER A 587 -14.18 -31.65 16.85
C SER A 587 -15.21 -32.58 17.50
N LEU A 588 -16.02 -32.10 18.45
CA LEU A 588 -17.08 -32.86 19.12
C LEU A 588 -18.37 -32.93 18.31
N VAL A 589 -18.65 -31.94 17.46
CA VAL A 589 -19.89 -31.84 16.67
C VAL A 589 -19.75 -32.53 15.29
N GLY A 590 -18.52 -32.79 14.82
CA GLY A 590 -18.24 -33.49 13.57
C GLY A 590 -17.86 -34.97 13.75
N GLY A 591 -18.76 -35.89 13.40
CA GLY A 591 -18.45 -37.32 13.30
C GLY A 591 -17.43 -37.61 12.20
N HIS A 592 -16.28 -38.15 12.60
CA HIS A 592 -15.20 -38.79 11.83
C HIS A 592 -15.34 -38.80 10.29
N SER A 593 -14.65 -37.86 9.64
CA SER A 593 -13.79 -38.20 8.50
C SER A 593 -12.40 -37.62 8.77
N GLY A 594 -11.40 -38.49 8.79
CA GLY A 594 -10.04 -38.13 9.16
C GLY A 594 -9.33 -37.34 8.07
N SER A 595 -9.00 -36.08 8.37
CA SER A 595 -7.71 -35.47 8.05
C SER A 595 -7.57 -34.22 8.92
N ALA A 596 -6.73 -34.31 9.94
CA ALA A 596 -6.45 -33.23 10.86
C ALA A 596 -5.68 -32.07 10.18
N THR A 597 -5.76 -30.91 10.83
CA THR A 597 -5.02 -29.65 10.63
C THR A 597 -5.45 -28.70 9.51
N ASN A 598 -6.41 -27.81 9.80
CA ASN A 598 -6.26 -26.34 9.70
C ASN A 598 -7.62 -25.63 9.77
N GLU A 599 -8.08 -25.31 10.98
CA GLU A 599 -9.16 -24.33 11.21
C GLU A 599 -8.59 -23.10 11.91
N ARG A 600 -8.05 -22.14 11.17
CA ARG A 600 -7.95 -20.72 11.58
C ARG A 600 -7.92 -19.81 10.36
N ASN A 601 -9.10 -19.53 9.80
CA ASN A 601 -9.40 -18.33 9.00
C ASN A 601 -10.93 -18.23 8.85
N ALA A 602 -11.58 -17.65 9.85
CA ALA A 602 -12.99 -17.27 9.77
C ALA A 602 -13.06 -15.74 9.77
N HIS A 603 -12.79 -15.14 8.61
CA HIS A 603 -13.60 -14.02 8.14
C HIS A 603 -14.33 -14.58 6.91
N ASP A 604 -15.62 -14.84 7.11
CA ASP A 604 -16.65 -15.20 6.14
C ASP A 604 -16.16 -15.76 4.77
N ASP A 605 -15.85 -17.06 4.73
CA ASP A 605 -15.79 -17.81 3.48
C ASP A 605 -16.78 -18.96 3.58
N ARG A 606 -18.05 -18.67 3.24
CA ARG A 606 -18.83 -19.71 2.54
C ARG A 606 -18.02 -20.04 1.30
N ILE A 607 -17.32 -21.18 1.31
CA ILE A 607 -16.62 -21.71 0.14
C ILE A 607 -17.69 -22.02 -0.90
N ALA A 608 -18.05 -21.00 -1.68
CA ALA A 608 -18.99 -21.08 -2.76
C ALA A 608 -18.23 -21.62 -3.98
N THR A 609 -18.87 -22.49 -4.73
CA THR A 609 -18.30 -22.97 -5.99
C THR A 609 -18.61 -21.98 -7.09
N ILE A 610 -17.59 -21.36 -7.67
CA ILE A 610 -17.71 -20.58 -8.91
C ILE A 610 -17.80 -21.56 -10.06
N SER A 611 -18.84 -21.44 -10.88
CA SER A 611 -19.02 -22.23 -12.10
C SER A 611 -18.88 -21.32 -13.32
N LEU A 612 -17.87 -21.57 -14.17
CA LEU A 612 -17.64 -20.88 -15.43
C LEU A 612 -18.25 -21.66 -16.63
N GLY A 613 -19.27 -22.48 -16.37
CA GLY A 613 -19.92 -23.32 -17.39
C GLY A 613 -18.92 -24.27 -18.06
N LYS A 614 -18.70 -24.10 -19.37
CA LYS A 614 -17.81 -24.96 -20.19
C LYS A 614 -16.34 -24.98 -19.75
N TYR A 615 -15.91 -24.00 -18.94
CA TYR A 615 -14.54 -23.91 -18.44
C TYR A 615 -14.30 -24.68 -17.12
N GLY A 616 -15.37 -25.16 -16.47
CA GLY A 616 -15.30 -25.90 -15.22
C GLY A 616 -15.70 -25.07 -14.00
N SER A 617 -15.55 -25.67 -12.82
CA SER A 617 -15.91 -25.06 -11.55
C SER A 617 -14.77 -25.17 -10.53
N PHE A 618 -14.66 -24.19 -9.64
CA PHE A 618 -13.63 -24.10 -8.62
C PHE A 618 -14.13 -23.31 -7.40
N PRO A 619 -13.56 -23.52 -6.20
CA PRO A 619 -13.99 -22.82 -4.99
C PRO A 619 -13.51 -21.36 -4.96
N THR A 620 -14.34 -20.46 -4.41
CA THR A 620 -14.08 -19.01 -4.32
C THR A 620 -12.74 -18.67 -3.68
N ASN A 621 -12.30 -19.43 -2.68
CA ASN A 621 -11.05 -19.20 -1.95
C ASN A 621 -9.78 -19.24 -2.83
N LEU A 622 -9.84 -19.80 -4.05
CA LEU A 622 -8.70 -19.81 -4.96
C LEU A 622 -8.42 -18.44 -5.59
N ILE A 623 -9.39 -17.52 -5.55
CA ILE A 623 -9.27 -16.17 -6.12
C ILE A 623 -9.47 -15.05 -5.09
N ILE A 624 -10.01 -15.32 -3.90
CA ILE A 624 -10.13 -14.32 -2.82
C ILE A 624 -8.75 -13.85 -2.36
N ASN A 625 -8.60 -12.54 -2.11
CA ASN A 625 -7.33 -11.87 -1.77
C ASN A 625 -6.22 -12.00 -2.84
N ARG A 626 -6.56 -12.35 -4.09
CA ARG A 626 -5.65 -12.27 -5.23
C ARG A 626 -5.85 -10.96 -5.97
N PRO A 627 -4.78 -10.33 -6.50
CA PRO A 627 -4.93 -9.16 -7.35
C PRO A 627 -5.83 -9.44 -8.57
N TYR A 628 -6.59 -8.43 -8.97
CA TYR A 628 -7.28 -8.43 -10.26
C TYR A 628 -6.26 -8.48 -11.43
N HIS A 629 -6.76 -8.76 -12.63
CA HIS A 629 -6.00 -8.87 -13.88
C HIS A 629 -5.07 -10.08 -14.02
N PHE A 630 -5.03 -10.99 -13.05
CA PHE A 630 -4.37 -12.28 -13.23
C PHE A 630 -5.21 -13.23 -14.07
N THR A 631 -4.58 -13.84 -15.08
CA THR A 631 -5.17 -14.93 -15.85
C THR A 631 -4.88 -16.26 -15.18
N TYR A 632 -5.91 -17.06 -14.96
CA TYR A 632 -5.85 -18.39 -14.37
C TYR A 632 -6.13 -19.44 -15.43
N GLU A 633 -5.37 -20.53 -15.42
CA GLU A 633 -5.62 -21.77 -16.14
C GLU A 633 -6.30 -22.76 -15.19
N VAL A 634 -7.47 -23.27 -15.58
CA VAL A 634 -8.19 -24.31 -14.84
C VAL A 634 -7.53 -25.66 -15.13
N GLN A 635 -7.04 -26.32 -14.09
CA GLN A 635 -6.36 -27.62 -14.15
C GLN A 635 -7.26 -28.73 -13.60
N ASP A 636 -7.01 -29.97 -13.99
CA ASP A 636 -7.73 -31.12 -13.41
C ASP A 636 -7.45 -31.27 -11.92
N LYS A 637 -8.42 -31.89 -11.24
CA LYS A 637 -8.27 -32.38 -9.88
C LYS A 637 -7.17 -33.45 -9.83
N ARG A 638 -6.34 -33.44 -8.79
CA ARG A 638 -5.41 -34.56 -8.52
C ARG A 638 -6.16 -35.75 -7.91
N GLU A 639 -5.58 -36.95 -7.97
CA GLU A 639 -6.13 -38.10 -7.24
C GLU A 639 -6.29 -37.75 -5.76
N GLY A 640 -7.53 -37.85 -5.25
CA GLY A 640 -7.88 -37.49 -3.87
C GLY A 640 -8.40 -36.05 -3.64
N GLU A 641 -8.36 -35.16 -4.64
CA GLU A 641 -8.91 -33.79 -4.52
C GLU A 641 -10.38 -33.71 -5.00
N ALA A 642 -11.20 -32.93 -4.29
CA ALA A 642 -12.64 -32.77 -4.59
C ALA A 642 -12.94 -31.69 -5.65
N PHE A 643 -11.99 -30.83 -6.02
CA PHE A 643 -12.20 -29.67 -6.89
C PHE A 643 -11.04 -29.41 -7.84
N ALA A 644 -11.28 -28.64 -8.92
CA ALA A 644 -10.26 -28.25 -9.90
C ALA A 644 -9.32 -27.16 -9.35
N ARG A 645 -8.05 -27.21 -9.72
CA ARG A 645 -7.03 -26.22 -9.28
C ARG A 645 -6.91 -25.07 -10.28
N LEU A 646 -6.39 -23.93 -9.80
CA LEU A 646 -6.06 -22.78 -10.64
C LEU A 646 -4.54 -22.57 -10.68
N ARG A 647 -3.99 -22.39 -11.88
CA ARG A 647 -2.60 -21.94 -12.11
C ARG A 647 -2.60 -20.52 -12.64
N VAL A 648 -1.88 -19.60 -12.02
CA VAL A 648 -1.65 -18.26 -12.58
C VAL A 648 -0.79 -18.41 -13.84
N VAL A 649 -1.26 -17.87 -14.96
CA VAL A 649 -0.56 -17.88 -16.24
C VAL A 649 0.32 -16.62 -16.31
N PRO A 650 1.66 -16.76 -16.42
CA PRO A 650 2.55 -15.60 -16.52
C PRO A 650 2.28 -14.78 -17.79
N ALA A 651 2.51 -13.46 -17.72
CA ALA A 651 2.38 -12.57 -18.87
C ALA A 651 3.18 -13.01 -20.10
N LYS A 652 4.37 -13.61 -19.90
CA LYS A 652 5.20 -14.18 -20.97
C LYS A 652 4.49 -15.31 -21.74
N GLU A 653 3.67 -16.12 -21.08
CA GLU A 653 2.90 -17.20 -21.72
C GLU A 653 1.61 -16.67 -22.37
N LEU A 654 1.09 -15.53 -21.91
CA LEU A 654 -0.06 -14.85 -22.51
C LEU A 654 0.31 -14.07 -23.78
N ASN A 655 1.48 -13.44 -23.78
CA ASN A 655 1.96 -12.55 -24.85
C ASN A 655 3.03 -13.22 -25.72
N ALA A 656 3.07 -14.56 -25.75
CA ALA A 656 4.01 -15.30 -26.58
C ALA A 656 3.82 -15.00 -28.09
N ASP A 657 2.61 -14.57 -28.48
CA ASP A 657 2.24 -14.17 -29.84
C ASP A 657 2.99 -12.89 -30.26
N ASP A 658 2.97 -11.83 -29.42
CA ASP A 658 3.65 -10.55 -29.70
C ASP A 658 5.18 -10.68 -29.71
N LEU A 659 5.70 -11.58 -28.87
CA LEU A 659 7.14 -11.91 -28.80
C LEU A 659 7.62 -12.71 -30.01
N ALA A 660 6.74 -13.49 -30.64
CA ALA A 660 7.06 -14.25 -31.85
C ALA A 660 7.03 -13.36 -33.11
N ASP A 661 6.19 -12.33 -33.13
CA ASP A 661 6.15 -11.33 -34.22
C ASP A 661 7.37 -10.39 -34.18
N THR A 662 7.79 -9.95 -32.99
CA THR A 662 8.96 -9.06 -32.83
C THR A 662 10.32 -9.74 -33.04
N SER A 663 10.41 -11.05 -32.82
CA SER A 663 11.65 -11.81 -33.06
C SER A 663 11.89 -12.14 -34.53
N ALA A 664 10.87 -12.02 -35.40
CA ALA A 664 11.04 -12.13 -36.84
C ALA A 664 11.64 -10.86 -37.46
N GLU A 665 11.37 -9.69 -36.89
CA GLU A 665 11.92 -8.40 -37.36
C GLU A 665 13.36 -8.13 -36.88
N ALA A 666 13.86 -8.89 -35.90
CA ALA A 666 15.15 -8.63 -35.23
C ALA A 666 16.34 -9.45 -35.76
N THR A 667 16.28 -9.96 -36.99
CA THR A 667 17.44 -10.61 -37.63
C THR A 667 18.16 -9.60 -38.52
N GLU A 668 19.06 -8.80 -37.94
CA GLU A 668 20.04 -8.06 -38.75
C GLU A 668 21.02 -9.05 -39.41
N PRO A 669 21.40 -8.84 -40.69
CA PRO A 669 22.26 -9.77 -41.40
C PRO A 669 23.72 -9.64 -40.93
N ALA A 670 24.41 -10.79 -40.86
CA ALA A 670 25.85 -10.85 -40.60
C ALA A 670 26.64 -10.22 -41.76
N GLU A 671 27.67 -9.45 -41.42
CA GLU A 671 28.62 -8.88 -42.37
C GLU A 671 29.34 -9.99 -43.17
N GLY A 672 29.20 -9.95 -44.49
CA GLY A 672 29.90 -10.80 -45.45
C GLY A 672 29.32 -10.65 -46.86
N ASP A 673 30.09 -9.98 -47.72
CA ASP A 673 29.92 -9.63 -49.14
C ASP A 673 28.73 -10.18 -49.96
N ASP A 674 28.17 -9.24 -50.74
CA ASP A 674 27.31 -9.38 -51.94
C ASP A 674 26.00 -10.17 -51.81
N VAL A 675 24.96 -9.54 -51.29
CA VAL A 675 23.57 -9.91 -51.62
C VAL A 675 22.71 -8.67 -51.86
N VAL A 676 22.17 -8.58 -53.08
CA VAL A 676 21.23 -7.56 -53.55
C VAL A 676 19.95 -7.60 -52.71
N ALA A 677 19.55 -6.46 -52.14
CA ALA A 677 18.27 -6.31 -51.47
C ALA A 677 17.11 -6.39 -52.47
N ALA A 678 16.21 -7.37 -52.30
CA ALA A 678 14.95 -7.44 -53.05
C ALA A 678 13.81 -6.82 -52.23
N ALA A 679 13.01 -5.99 -52.90
CA ALA A 679 11.80 -5.39 -52.36
C ALA A 679 10.67 -6.44 -52.21
N ASP A 680 9.89 -6.30 -51.13
CA ASP A 680 8.58 -6.89 -50.89
C ASP A 680 8.35 -8.34 -51.37
N GLY A 681 8.67 -9.30 -50.49
CA GLY A 681 7.86 -10.52 -50.37
C GLY A 681 8.26 -11.74 -51.21
N GLU A 682 9.47 -11.81 -51.76
CA GLU A 682 9.98 -13.04 -52.41
C GLU A 682 11.15 -13.66 -51.64
N GLU A 683 10.87 -14.61 -50.75
CA GLU A 683 11.88 -15.55 -50.23
C GLU A 683 12.13 -16.67 -51.25
N LEU A 684 13.33 -16.70 -51.84
CA LEU A 684 13.81 -17.78 -52.69
C LEU A 684 14.12 -19.03 -51.86
N THR A 685 13.67 -20.19 -52.32
CA THR A 685 14.04 -21.50 -51.77
C THR A 685 15.50 -21.81 -52.07
N LEU A 686 16.39 -21.61 -51.10
CA LEU A 686 17.76 -22.12 -51.14
C LEU A 686 17.74 -23.65 -50.96
N VAL A 687 18.42 -24.37 -51.85
CA VAL A 687 18.63 -25.83 -51.79
C VAL A 687 20.13 -26.05 -51.81
N ASP A 688 20.66 -26.91 -50.93
CA ASP A 688 22.09 -27.26 -50.98
C ASP A 688 22.44 -28.10 -52.22
N GLU A 689 23.73 -28.26 -52.51
CA GLU A 689 24.25 -29.06 -53.65
C GLU A 689 23.83 -30.54 -53.60
N SER A 690 23.25 -31.00 -52.48
CA SER A 690 22.71 -32.36 -52.31
C SER A 690 21.19 -32.47 -52.50
N GLY A 691 20.52 -31.36 -52.86
CA GLY A 691 19.08 -31.32 -53.09
C GLY A 691 18.23 -31.16 -51.82
N LYS A 692 18.83 -30.77 -50.69
CA LYS A 692 18.11 -30.57 -49.42
C LYS A 692 17.70 -29.09 -49.26
N VAL A 693 16.40 -28.89 -49.06
CA VAL A 693 15.78 -27.56 -48.93
C VAL A 693 16.20 -26.89 -47.62
N LEU A 694 16.82 -25.70 -47.70
CA LEU A 694 17.31 -24.92 -46.57
C LEU A 694 16.28 -23.91 -46.01
N ILE A 695 15.31 -23.44 -46.83
CA ILE A 695 14.25 -22.50 -46.41
C ILE A 695 12.89 -22.99 -46.94
N ARG A 696 11.87 -23.05 -46.08
CA ARG A 696 10.51 -23.53 -46.41
C ARG A 696 9.58 -22.34 -46.66
N SER A 697 8.77 -22.37 -47.71
CA SER A 697 7.78 -21.33 -48.01
C SER A 697 6.35 -21.85 -47.83
N ASN A 698 5.46 -21.00 -47.29
CA ASN A 698 4.04 -21.35 -47.11
C ASN A 698 3.19 -21.10 -48.37
N ARG A 699 3.77 -20.53 -49.46
CA ARG A 699 3.04 -20.03 -50.64
C ARG A 699 2.25 -21.10 -51.40
N GLU A 700 2.69 -22.36 -51.34
CA GLU A 700 2.04 -23.50 -52.02
C GLU A 700 1.20 -24.39 -51.08
N ILE A 701 1.03 -24.00 -49.82
CA ILE A 701 0.22 -24.78 -48.85
C ILE A 701 -1.27 -24.51 -49.10
N ILE A 702 -1.94 -25.42 -49.80
CA ILE A 702 -3.40 -25.42 -49.94
C ILE A 702 -4.04 -25.94 -48.64
N ASP A 703 -4.74 -25.11 -47.89
CA ASP A 703 -5.37 -25.47 -46.61
C ASP A 703 -6.65 -26.28 -46.85
N ASP A 704 -6.50 -27.58 -47.15
CA ASP A 704 -7.62 -28.50 -47.35
C ASP A 704 -8.09 -29.11 -46.02
N SER A 705 -9.40 -29.11 -45.80
CA SER A 705 -10.08 -29.75 -44.67
C SER A 705 -9.72 -31.24 -44.51
N ALA A 706 -9.35 -31.93 -45.60
CA ALA A 706 -8.90 -33.32 -45.60
C ALA A 706 -7.55 -33.55 -44.89
N ARG A 707 -6.77 -32.48 -44.61
CA ARG A 707 -5.45 -32.59 -43.97
C ARG A 707 -5.52 -32.86 -42.47
N GLN A 708 -6.67 -32.64 -41.84
CA GLN A 708 -6.93 -32.94 -40.44
C GLN A 708 -7.73 -34.25 -40.33
N THR A 709 -7.09 -35.30 -39.85
CA THR A 709 -7.70 -36.65 -39.80
C THR A 709 -8.53 -36.89 -38.53
N LEU A 710 -8.43 -36.02 -37.52
CA LEU A 710 -9.21 -36.14 -36.27
C LEU A 710 -10.66 -35.68 -36.49
N LYS A 711 -11.63 -36.59 -36.23
CA LYS A 711 -13.05 -36.30 -36.46
C LYS A 711 -13.62 -35.34 -35.40
N PRO A 712 -14.63 -34.52 -35.74
CA PRO A 712 -15.29 -33.63 -34.78
C PRO A 712 -15.84 -34.34 -33.54
N GLU A 713 -16.37 -35.55 -33.71
CA GLU A 713 -16.91 -36.40 -32.64
C GLU A 713 -15.81 -36.80 -31.63
N GLU A 714 -14.62 -37.15 -32.12
CA GLU A 714 -13.45 -37.49 -31.29
C GLU A 714 -12.93 -36.26 -30.52
N ILE A 715 -12.98 -35.08 -31.14
CA ILE A 715 -12.65 -33.81 -30.49
C ILE A 715 -13.63 -33.52 -29.35
N GLU A 716 -14.92 -33.78 -29.53
CA GLU A 716 -15.93 -33.62 -28.47
C GLU A 716 -15.77 -34.64 -27.35
N GLU A 717 -15.47 -35.90 -27.66
CA GLU A 717 -15.18 -36.92 -26.65
C GLU A 717 -13.96 -36.54 -25.81
N LEU A 718 -12.88 -36.08 -26.45
CA LEU A 718 -11.68 -35.60 -25.75
C LEU A 718 -11.99 -34.40 -24.85
N LYS A 719 -12.79 -33.43 -25.32
CA LYS A 719 -13.21 -32.28 -24.49
C LYS A 719 -13.98 -32.68 -23.23
N ARG A 720 -14.66 -33.84 -23.23
CA ARG A 720 -15.42 -34.36 -22.08
C ARG A 720 -14.54 -35.06 -21.03
N LYS A 721 -13.28 -35.41 -21.33
CA LYS A 721 -12.39 -36.15 -20.42
C LYS A 721 -11.73 -35.34 -19.29
N GLY A 722 -11.92 -34.02 -19.23
CA GLY A 722 -11.41 -33.18 -18.12
C GLY A 722 -10.86 -31.82 -18.56
N ALA A 723 -10.31 -31.05 -17.61
CA ALA A 723 -9.67 -29.76 -17.79
C ALA A 723 -8.25 -29.85 -18.40
N SER A 724 -7.52 -30.94 -18.21
CA SER A 724 -6.20 -31.19 -18.84
C SER A 724 -6.30 -31.74 -20.27
N ALA A 725 -7.52 -32.12 -20.70
CA ALA A 725 -7.77 -32.65 -22.04
C ALA A 725 -7.40 -31.66 -23.15
N GLY A 726 -7.33 -30.35 -22.87
CA GLY A 726 -6.91 -29.35 -23.84
C GLY A 726 -5.48 -29.57 -24.37
N LYS A 727 -4.54 -29.97 -23.50
CA LYS A 727 -3.13 -30.21 -23.89
C LYS A 727 -2.98 -31.50 -24.70
N GLU A 728 -3.66 -32.56 -24.28
CA GLU A 728 -3.71 -33.83 -25.02
C GLU A 728 -4.41 -33.68 -26.37
N LEU A 729 -5.47 -32.87 -26.42
CA LEU A 729 -6.18 -32.57 -27.66
C LEU A 729 -5.30 -31.78 -28.62
N ILE A 730 -4.56 -30.77 -28.15
CA ILE A 730 -3.60 -30.04 -28.99
C ILE A 730 -2.51 -30.98 -29.50
N ALA A 731 -1.96 -31.86 -28.65
CA ALA A 731 -0.96 -32.84 -29.06
C ALA A 731 -1.51 -33.80 -30.12
N LYS A 732 -2.73 -34.34 -29.93
CA LYS A 732 -3.39 -35.19 -30.92
C LYS A 732 -3.68 -34.46 -32.22
N LEU A 733 -4.18 -33.22 -32.15
CA LEU A 733 -4.45 -32.37 -33.32
C LEU A 733 -3.19 -32.05 -34.14
N LEU A 734 -2.03 -31.95 -33.48
CA LEU A 734 -0.74 -31.75 -34.13
C LEU A 734 -0.25 -33.06 -34.77
N LEU A 735 -0.42 -34.20 -34.11
CA LEU A 735 -0.04 -35.53 -34.63
C LEU A 735 -0.93 -35.99 -35.81
N SER A 736 -2.20 -35.61 -35.82
CA SER A 736 -3.17 -35.97 -36.86
C SER A 736 -3.15 -35.02 -38.07
N HIS A 737 -2.24 -34.05 -38.10
CA HIS A 737 -2.13 -33.08 -39.18
C HIS A 737 -1.10 -33.55 -40.22
N THR A 738 -1.60 -34.00 -41.37
CA THR A 738 -0.80 -34.69 -42.42
C THR A 738 0.27 -33.85 -43.10
N ALA A 739 0.12 -32.52 -43.12
CA ALA A 739 1.06 -31.59 -43.77
C ALA A 739 1.67 -30.58 -42.78
N ILE A 740 1.83 -30.96 -41.50
CA ILE A 740 2.34 -30.04 -40.47
C ILE A 740 3.83 -29.74 -40.63
N ASP A 741 4.56 -30.69 -41.18
CA ASP A 741 5.97 -30.63 -41.56
C ASP A 741 6.25 -29.67 -42.72
N GLN A 742 5.26 -29.39 -43.56
CA GLN A 742 5.36 -28.42 -44.66
C GLN A 742 5.30 -26.96 -44.17
N LYS A 743 4.85 -26.70 -42.93
CA LYS A 743 4.72 -25.34 -42.38
C LYS A 743 6.07 -24.77 -41.92
N THR A 744 6.26 -23.47 -42.09
CA THR A 744 7.38 -22.73 -41.47
C THR A 744 7.32 -22.78 -39.94
N ALA A 745 8.47 -22.59 -39.28
CA ALA A 745 8.55 -22.52 -37.82
C ALA A 745 7.60 -21.46 -37.23
N TYR A 746 7.52 -20.30 -37.88
CA TYR A 746 6.60 -19.21 -37.51
C TYR A 746 5.13 -19.64 -37.65
N SER A 747 4.74 -20.25 -38.77
CA SER A 747 3.36 -20.71 -38.96
C SER A 747 2.96 -21.87 -38.07
N LEU A 748 3.90 -22.74 -37.70
CA LEU A 748 3.69 -23.81 -36.74
C LEU A 748 3.52 -23.25 -35.32
N ALA A 749 4.32 -22.26 -34.93
CA ALA A 749 4.19 -21.56 -33.65
C ALA A 749 2.83 -20.87 -33.55
N LYS A 750 2.45 -20.08 -34.57
CA LYS A 750 1.14 -19.42 -34.68
C LYS A 750 -0.02 -20.43 -34.63
N TYR A 751 0.09 -21.55 -35.35
CA TYR A 751 -0.92 -22.61 -35.31
C TYR A 751 -1.05 -23.22 -33.91
N LYS A 752 0.06 -23.55 -33.25
CA LYS A 752 0.06 -24.10 -31.88
C LYS A 752 -0.54 -23.13 -30.88
N LEU A 753 -0.24 -21.83 -31.00
CA LEU A 753 -0.77 -20.76 -30.14
C LEU A 753 -2.29 -20.60 -30.31
N LEU A 754 -2.79 -20.56 -31.55
CA LEU A 754 -4.24 -20.51 -31.83
C LEU A 754 -4.99 -21.73 -31.25
N LYS A 755 -4.42 -22.94 -31.36
CA LYS A 755 -5.00 -24.15 -30.77
C LYS A 755 -4.93 -24.11 -29.25
N THR A 756 -3.85 -23.59 -28.69
CA THR A 756 -3.68 -23.34 -27.24
C THR A 756 -4.77 -22.41 -26.71
N LYS A 757 -4.99 -21.26 -27.37
CA LYS A 757 -6.06 -20.31 -27.03
C LYS A 757 -7.47 -20.90 -27.18
N LYS A 758 -7.67 -21.79 -28.16
CA LYS A 758 -8.97 -22.43 -28.42
C LYS A 758 -9.33 -23.55 -27.43
N TYR A 759 -8.35 -24.31 -26.95
CA TYR A 759 -8.61 -25.55 -26.20
C TYR A 759 -8.13 -25.54 -24.74
N ILE A 760 -7.26 -24.62 -24.33
CA ILE A 760 -6.92 -24.44 -22.91
C ILE A 760 -7.97 -23.57 -22.22
N ARG A 761 -8.40 -24.01 -21.02
CA ARG A 761 -9.41 -23.32 -20.22
C ARG A 761 -8.76 -22.24 -19.35
N ARG A 762 -8.76 -20.99 -19.82
CA ARG A 762 -8.23 -19.83 -19.09
C ARG A 762 -9.33 -18.79 -18.82
N PHE A 763 -9.21 -18.06 -17.71
CA PHE A 763 -10.05 -16.90 -17.41
C PHE A 763 -9.25 -15.83 -16.66
N THR A 764 -9.66 -14.56 -16.77
CA THR A 764 -9.05 -13.44 -16.04
C THR A 764 -10.09 -12.86 -15.10
N VAL A 765 -9.71 -12.57 -13.86
CA VAL A 765 -10.59 -11.88 -12.90
C VAL A 765 -10.38 -10.38 -13.07
N LEU A 766 -11.44 -9.63 -13.36
CA LEU A 766 -11.42 -8.18 -13.54
C LEU A 766 -12.19 -7.51 -12.39
N PRO A 767 -11.85 -6.26 -12.01
CA PRO A 767 -12.72 -5.48 -11.14
C PRO A 767 -14.08 -5.28 -11.81
N LEU A 768 -15.15 -5.20 -11.02
CA LEU A 768 -16.49 -4.92 -11.54
C LEU A 768 -16.70 -3.41 -11.62
N ASP A 769 -16.95 -2.90 -12.82
CA ASP A 769 -17.38 -1.52 -13.07
C ASP A 769 -18.86 -1.47 -13.52
N VAL A 770 -19.44 -0.27 -13.56
CA VAL A 770 -20.85 -0.08 -13.97
C VAL A 770 -21.08 -0.53 -15.43
N PRO A 771 -20.22 -0.20 -16.42
CA PRO A 771 -20.37 -0.67 -17.79
C PRO A 771 -20.41 -2.20 -17.92
N MET A 772 -19.53 -2.94 -17.23
CA MET A 772 -19.51 -4.40 -17.25
C MET A 772 -20.79 -4.99 -16.66
N LEU A 773 -21.29 -4.44 -15.55
CA LEU A 773 -22.55 -4.87 -14.97
C LEU A 773 -23.72 -4.63 -15.94
N ALA A 774 -23.79 -3.46 -16.56
CA ALA A 774 -24.82 -3.13 -17.54
C ALA A 774 -24.77 -4.06 -18.76
N GLN A 775 -23.57 -4.30 -19.31
CA GLN A 775 -23.39 -5.19 -20.45
C GLN A 775 -23.85 -6.62 -20.12
N TRP A 776 -23.46 -7.14 -18.95
CA TRP A 776 -23.91 -8.46 -18.49
C TRP A 776 -25.44 -8.52 -18.30
N LEU A 777 -26.06 -7.45 -17.81
CA LEU A 777 -27.51 -7.36 -17.68
C LEU A 777 -28.22 -7.37 -19.04
N LEU A 778 -27.66 -6.68 -20.04
CA LEU A 778 -28.17 -6.62 -21.41
C LEU A 778 -28.03 -7.96 -22.16
N GLU A 779 -26.89 -8.63 -22.02
CA GLU A 779 -26.55 -9.82 -22.83
C GLU A 779 -27.03 -11.13 -22.20
N ASP A 780 -26.81 -11.29 -20.89
CA ASP A 780 -26.94 -12.57 -20.18
C ASP A 780 -28.11 -12.62 -19.20
N ARG A 781 -28.72 -11.48 -18.87
CA ARG A 781 -29.86 -11.38 -17.94
C ARG A 781 -31.06 -10.70 -18.60
N ASP A 782 -31.69 -9.79 -17.87
CA ASP A 782 -32.96 -9.18 -18.22
C ASP A 782 -32.74 -7.70 -18.50
N ALA A 783 -32.54 -7.38 -19.78
CA ALA A 783 -32.29 -6.03 -20.29
C ALA A 783 -33.43 -5.05 -19.94
N SER A 784 -34.66 -5.54 -19.79
CA SER A 784 -35.83 -4.71 -19.49
C SER A 784 -35.73 -4.03 -18.12
N LYS A 785 -35.05 -4.68 -17.15
CA LYS A 785 -34.86 -4.14 -15.79
C LYS A 785 -34.01 -2.88 -15.74
N ILE A 786 -33.22 -2.64 -16.78
CA ILE A 786 -32.35 -1.47 -16.90
C ILE A 786 -32.78 -0.57 -18.06
N LEU A 787 -34.03 -0.68 -18.50
CA LEU A 787 -34.60 0.08 -19.63
C LEU A 787 -33.76 -0.06 -20.92
N GLU A 788 -33.15 -1.23 -21.10
CA GLU A 788 -32.22 -1.54 -22.19
C GLU A 788 -31.11 -0.49 -22.36
N MET A 789 -30.75 0.19 -21.26
CA MET A 789 -29.79 1.29 -21.27
C MET A 789 -28.38 0.78 -21.51
N ARG A 790 -27.75 1.29 -22.57
CA ARG A 790 -26.40 0.91 -22.98
C ARG A 790 -25.35 1.80 -22.31
N GLN A 791 -24.10 1.32 -22.31
CA GLN A 791 -22.96 2.00 -21.70
C GLN A 791 -22.79 3.45 -22.18
N GLU A 792 -22.97 3.70 -23.48
CA GLU A 792 -22.85 5.04 -24.02
C GLU A 792 -24.02 5.93 -23.64
N MET A 793 -25.22 5.37 -23.43
CA MET A 793 -26.38 6.14 -22.96
C MET A 793 -26.21 6.54 -21.50
N MET A 794 -25.75 5.63 -20.64
CA MET A 794 -25.37 5.95 -19.27
C MET A 794 -24.34 7.08 -19.21
N ALA A 795 -23.32 7.01 -20.06
CA ALA A 795 -22.28 8.03 -20.14
C ALA A 795 -22.83 9.38 -20.65
N LEU A 796 -23.66 9.36 -21.69
CA LEU A 796 -24.27 10.57 -22.23
C LEU A 796 -25.21 11.24 -21.23
N VAL A 797 -26.04 10.47 -20.50
CA VAL A 797 -26.91 11.01 -19.44
C VAL A 797 -26.07 11.72 -18.38
N GLY A 798 -24.99 11.08 -17.89
CA GLY A 798 -24.10 11.70 -16.91
C GLY A 798 -23.38 12.96 -17.43
N CYS A 799 -22.95 12.97 -18.69
CA CYS A 799 -22.31 14.15 -19.30
C CYS A 799 -23.30 15.30 -19.48
N TRP A 800 -24.49 15.01 -20.00
CA TRP A 800 -25.50 16.04 -20.28
C TRP A 800 -26.21 16.53 -19.04
N ALA A 801 -26.24 15.77 -17.95
CA ALA A 801 -26.66 16.26 -16.63
C ALA A 801 -25.55 16.99 -15.87
N ASP A 802 -24.38 17.19 -16.50
CA ASP A 802 -23.19 17.82 -15.92
C ASP A 802 -22.78 17.18 -14.58
N VAL A 803 -22.77 15.85 -14.52
CA VAL A 803 -22.37 15.10 -13.33
C VAL A 803 -20.86 14.95 -13.30
N HIS A 804 -20.23 15.50 -12.25
CA HIS A 804 -18.77 15.58 -12.10
C HIS A 804 -18.35 15.56 -10.63
N TYR A 805 -17.07 15.25 -10.38
CA TYR A 805 -16.48 15.31 -9.05
C TYR A 805 -16.19 16.77 -8.63
N GLY A 806 -16.73 17.19 -7.48
CA GLY A 806 -16.61 18.55 -6.97
C GLY A 806 -15.37 18.91 -6.13
N GLY A 807 -14.37 18.01 -5.97
CA GLY A 807 -13.15 18.27 -5.18
C GLY A 807 -13.20 17.85 -3.69
N VAL A 808 -12.04 17.91 -3.00
CA VAL A 808 -11.89 17.69 -1.54
C VAL A 808 -12.11 19.01 -0.79
N ALA A 809 -12.69 18.97 0.41
CA ALA A 809 -12.94 20.16 1.22
C ALA A 809 -11.62 20.88 1.59
N THR A 810 -11.44 22.11 1.14
CA THR A 810 -10.41 23.03 1.66
C THR A 810 -11.09 24.06 2.55
N GLU A 811 -10.60 24.25 3.78
CA GLU A 811 -11.18 25.17 4.78
C GLU A 811 -11.26 26.64 4.30
N ASP A 812 -10.44 27.03 3.32
CA ASP A 812 -10.31 28.42 2.86
C ASP A 812 -11.20 28.82 1.66
N ALA A 813 -12.04 27.92 1.14
CA ALA A 813 -12.91 28.23 0.00
C ALA A 813 -14.33 28.59 0.47
N GLY A 814 -14.58 29.89 0.63
CA GLY A 814 -15.93 30.44 0.80
C GLY A 814 -16.90 29.82 -0.23
N ALA A 815 -17.91 29.13 0.28
CA ALA A 815 -19.05 28.50 -0.39
C ALA A 815 -19.09 28.55 -1.95
N SER A 816 -18.61 27.51 -2.64
CA SER A 816 -19.22 26.96 -3.90
C SER A 816 -18.43 25.82 -4.60
N GLN A 817 -17.80 24.87 -3.90
CA GLN A 817 -17.16 23.73 -4.60
C GLN A 817 -17.79 22.39 -4.19
N GLY A 818 -18.93 22.06 -4.81
CA GLY A 818 -19.60 20.77 -4.70
C GLY A 818 -21.01 20.80 -5.33
N GLY A 819 -21.35 19.84 -6.17
CA GLY A 819 -22.65 19.78 -6.87
C GLY A 819 -23.68 18.91 -6.14
N ARG A 820 -24.97 19.14 -6.43
CA ARG A 820 -26.10 18.31 -5.98
C ARG A 820 -27.00 18.00 -7.16
N TRP A 821 -27.35 16.74 -7.39
CA TRP A 821 -28.14 16.33 -8.56
C TRP A 821 -29.45 15.66 -8.16
N LEU A 822 -30.51 15.96 -8.92
CA LEU A 822 -31.76 15.22 -8.86
C LEU A 822 -31.69 14.02 -9.79
N VAL A 823 -32.12 12.87 -9.29
CA VAL A 823 -32.14 11.61 -10.04
C VAL A 823 -33.51 10.99 -9.96
N VAL A 824 -34.02 10.50 -11.09
CA VAL A 824 -35.18 9.60 -11.13
C VAL A 824 -34.74 8.31 -11.80
N ASP A 825 -34.77 7.19 -11.08
CA ASP A 825 -34.16 5.94 -11.52
C ASP A 825 -35.09 4.72 -11.33
N ASP A 826 -35.56 4.15 -12.43
CA ASP A 826 -36.28 2.86 -12.47
C ASP A 826 -35.39 1.70 -12.97
N THR A 827 -34.09 1.92 -13.18
CA THR A 827 -33.13 0.92 -13.67
C THR A 827 -32.58 0.01 -12.58
N GLY A 828 -33.23 -0.04 -11.41
CA GLY A 828 -32.79 -0.84 -10.26
C GLY A 828 -31.51 -0.33 -9.57
N GLY A 829 -31.17 0.96 -9.78
CA GLY A 829 -29.97 1.61 -9.25
C GLY A 829 -28.80 1.69 -10.24
N LEU A 830 -28.99 1.31 -11.52
CA LEU A 830 -27.91 1.37 -12.52
C LEU A 830 -27.55 2.82 -12.87
N LEU A 831 -28.55 3.69 -13.07
CA LEU A 831 -28.30 5.11 -13.30
C LEU A 831 -27.64 5.72 -12.06
N VAL A 832 -28.14 5.46 -10.86
CA VAL A 832 -27.52 5.92 -9.61
C VAL A 832 -26.06 5.47 -9.51
N ALA A 833 -25.75 4.20 -9.84
CA ALA A 833 -24.38 3.69 -9.85
C ALA A 833 -23.49 4.46 -10.83
N SER A 834 -23.95 4.66 -12.07
CA SER A 834 -23.22 5.41 -13.11
C SER A 834 -22.89 6.83 -12.68
N LEU A 835 -23.85 7.53 -12.05
CA LEU A 835 -23.62 8.90 -11.56
C LEU A 835 -22.67 8.91 -10.36
N ALA A 836 -22.84 7.97 -9.42
CA ALA A 836 -21.97 7.82 -8.26
C ALA A 836 -20.52 7.49 -8.64
N GLU A 837 -20.31 6.68 -9.69
CA GLU A 837 -18.99 6.34 -10.21
C GLU A 837 -18.29 7.58 -10.78
N ARG A 838 -19.00 8.40 -11.55
CA ARG A 838 -18.50 9.70 -12.05
C ARG A 838 -18.17 10.71 -10.96
N MET A 839 -18.85 10.60 -9.82
CA MET A 839 -18.65 11.45 -8.66
C MET A 839 -17.62 10.90 -7.67
N ASP A 840 -16.96 9.78 -7.97
CA ASP A 840 -15.99 9.12 -7.07
C ASP A 840 -16.58 8.76 -5.69
N ILE A 841 -17.87 8.38 -5.66
CA ILE A 841 -18.61 7.99 -4.44
C ILE A 841 -19.29 6.61 -4.54
N LEU A 842 -19.06 5.85 -5.63
CA LEU A 842 -19.63 4.51 -5.79
C LEU A 842 -18.85 3.43 -5.03
N HIS A 843 -17.52 3.51 -5.03
CA HIS A 843 -16.69 2.50 -4.39
C HIS A 843 -16.23 2.99 -3.02
N PRO A 844 -16.22 2.13 -1.97
CA PRO A 844 -15.48 2.43 -0.76
C PRO A 844 -14.03 2.69 -1.16
N LYS A 845 -13.50 3.85 -0.79
CA LYS A 845 -12.07 4.09 -0.94
C LYS A 845 -11.40 3.03 -0.08
N LEU A 846 -10.56 2.18 -0.69
CA LEU A 846 -9.63 1.37 0.06
C LEU A 846 -8.87 2.36 0.93
N GLU A 847 -9.05 2.27 2.24
CA GLU A 847 -8.42 3.19 3.19
C GLU A 847 -6.90 3.12 2.98
N GLU A 848 -6.37 4.02 2.16
CA GLU A 848 -5.28 4.88 2.60
C GLU A 848 -5.77 5.40 3.95
N GLU A 849 -5.21 4.91 5.07
CA GLU A 849 -5.59 5.34 6.41
C GLU A 849 -5.28 6.84 6.56
N ASN A 850 -6.19 7.68 6.06
CA ASN A 850 -6.45 9.02 6.49
C ASN A 850 -7.33 8.92 7.73
N THR A 851 -6.72 9.15 8.88
CA THR A 851 -7.43 9.43 10.13
C THR A 851 -7.92 10.87 10.14
N GLU A 852 -9.20 11.11 9.90
CA GLU A 852 -9.88 12.33 10.33
C GLU A 852 -11.25 12.00 10.93
N ASP A 853 -11.40 12.21 12.24
CA ASP A 853 -12.71 12.28 12.89
C ASP A 853 -13.40 13.57 12.39
N PRO A 854 -14.62 13.53 11.83
CA PRO A 854 -15.31 14.74 11.42
C PRO A 854 -15.71 15.56 12.65
N ALA A 855 -15.22 16.80 12.67
CA ALA A 855 -15.46 17.81 13.69
C ALA A 855 -16.96 17.99 13.98
N ALA A 856 -17.28 18.11 15.27
CA ALA A 856 -18.59 18.56 15.72
C ALA A 856 -18.81 20.03 15.29
N PRO A 857 -20.04 20.44 14.93
CA PRO A 857 -20.31 21.81 14.54
C PRO A 857 -20.22 22.72 15.77
N GLU A 858 -19.19 23.56 15.83
CA GLU A 858 -19.10 24.66 16.78
C GLU A 858 -20.06 25.77 16.36
N GLY A 859 -20.94 26.15 17.28
CA GLY A 859 -21.84 27.28 17.13
C GLY A 859 -21.05 28.59 17.07
N THR A 860 -21.33 29.40 16.06
CA THR A 860 -20.91 30.79 15.96
C THR A 860 -21.52 31.61 17.08
N GLU A 861 -20.72 32.02 18.05
CA GLU A 861 -20.98 33.21 18.87
C GLU A 861 -20.02 34.32 18.43
N THR A 862 -20.56 35.27 17.66
CA THR A 862 -19.95 36.57 17.41
C THR A 862 -20.13 37.45 18.64
N ASN A 863 -19.05 37.78 19.35
CA ASN A 863 -19.03 38.85 20.35
C ASN A 863 -18.21 40.03 19.85
N ASN A 864 -18.91 41.11 19.45
CA ASN A 864 -18.41 42.47 19.57
C ASN A 864 -19.20 43.13 20.71
N ALA A 865 -18.45 43.75 21.63
CA ALA A 865 -18.87 44.36 22.90
C ALA A 865 -19.84 45.57 22.72
N PRO A 866 -20.45 46.15 23.79
CA PRO A 866 -19.72 46.90 24.83
C PRO A 866 -20.28 46.86 26.29
N THR A 867 -19.39 47.20 27.23
CA THR A 867 -19.54 47.90 28.54
C THR A 867 -20.89 47.91 29.30
N ASP A 868 -20.93 47.43 30.55
CA ASP A 868 -20.92 48.26 31.79
C ASP A 868 -21.30 47.46 33.07
N GLU A 869 -20.58 47.80 34.15
CA GLU A 869 -20.99 47.93 35.57
C GLU A 869 -21.50 46.77 36.49
N MET A 870 -20.85 46.76 37.68
CA MET A 870 -21.34 46.46 39.04
C MET A 870 -21.35 45.03 39.63
N ASP A 871 -20.30 44.75 40.41
CA ASP A 871 -20.29 44.56 41.89
C ASP A 871 -21.38 43.70 42.58
N GLN A 872 -20.99 42.58 43.23
CA GLN A 872 -21.03 42.34 44.70
C GLN A 872 -21.14 40.87 45.14
N ASP A 873 -20.36 40.59 46.19
CA ASP A 873 -20.55 39.67 47.32
C ASP A 873 -20.32 38.14 47.24
N GLN A 874 -19.28 37.75 48.00
CA GLN A 874 -18.96 36.46 48.67
C GLN A 874 -20.05 36.09 49.73
N PRO A 875 -20.12 34.87 50.35
CA PRO A 875 -19.00 34.01 50.77
C PRO A 875 -19.15 32.46 50.77
N GLN A 876 -18.00 31.85 51.08
CA GLN A 876 -17.59 30.46 51.30
C GLN A 876 -18.58 29.47 51.94
N THR A 877 -18.48 28.17 51.58
CA THR A 877 -18.39 27.08 52.56
C THR A 877 -17.76 25.80 51.97
N GLU A 878 -16.88 25.17 52.74
CA GLU A 878 -16.16 23.91 52.48
C GLU A 878 -17.07 22.67 52.57
N ALA A 879 -16.81 21.65 51.74
CA ALA A 879 -17.02 20.24 52.09
C ALA A 879 -16.20 19.31 51.18
N THR A 880 -15.48 18.38 51.80
CA THR A 880 -14.61 17.34 51.25
C THR A 880 -15.36 16.07 50.80
N ASP A 881 -14.92 15.44 49.68
CA ASP A 881 -14.86 13.99 49.33
C ASP A 881 -15.30 13.68 47.87
N PRO A 882 -14.94 12.52 47.26
CA PRO A 882 -13.63 12.09 46.76
C PRO A 882 -13.63 11.98 45.21
N GLU A 883 -12.51 12.26 44.53
CA GLU A 883 -12.44 12.24 43.06
C GLU A 883 -12.63 10.83 42.46
N GLN A 884 -13.84 10.56 41.98
CA GLN A 884 -14.15 9.52 41.01
C GLN A 884 -13.50 9.85 39.66
N LYS A 885 -12.70 8.91 39.16
CA LYS A 885 -12.25 8.88 37.76
C LYS A 885 -13.45 8.95 36.81
N GLN A 886 -13.69 10.13 36.23
CA GLN A 886 -14.60 10.26 35.09
C GLN A 886 -13.93 9.67 33.86
N GLU A 887 -14.38 8.47 33.47
CA GLU A 887 -14.29 8.00 32.10
C GLU A 887 -14.87 9.09 31.17
N LYS A 888 -14.07 9.59 30.23
CA LYS A 888 -14.58 10.35 29.08
C LYS A 888 -15.46 9.40 28.25
N LYS A 889 -16.74 9.28 28.63
CA LYS A 889 -17.78 8.71 27.77
C LYS A 889 -17.78 9.53 26.47
N ARG A 890 -17.52 8.88 25.33
CA ARG A 890 -17.82 9.44 24.00
C ARG A 890 -19.23 10.06 24.08
N SER A 891 -19.34 11.35 23.80
CA SER A 891 -20.61 12.05 23.68
C SER A 891 -21.53 11.24 22.76
N LYS A 892 -22.68 10.79 23.27
CA LYS A 892 -23.68 10.14 22.43
C LYS A 892 -24.16 11.19 21.43
N ARG A 893 -23.88 10.98 20.12
CA ARG A 893 -24.45 11.80 19.04
C ARG A 893 -25.97 11.87 19.23
N SER A 894 -26.53 13.07 19.11
CA SER A 894 -27.98 13.29 19.20
C SER A 894 -28.73 12.41 18.20
N ASP A 895 -29.92 11.91 18.58
CA ASP A 895 -30.81 11.19 17.65
C ASP A 895 -31.23 12.05 16.44
N PHE A 896 -31.08 13.37 16.53
CA PHE A 896 -31.39 14.31 15.46
C PHE A 896 -30.17 14.69 14.61
N ASN A 897 -29.01 14.08 14.84
CA ASN A 897 -27.86 14.28 13.97
C ASN A 897 -28.10 13.57 12.62
N VAL A 898 -28.03 14.32 11.53
CA VAL A 898 -28.29 13.83 10.16
C VAL A 898 -26.94 13.58 9.48
N PRO A 899 -26.67 12.36 8.97
CA PRO A 899 -25.34 11.97 8.50
C PRO A 899 -25.06 12.35 7.03
N TYR A 900 -25.79 13.29 6.44
CA TYR A 900 -25.59 13.66 5.03
C TYR A 900 -24.53 14.75 4.88
N VAL A 901 -23.71 14.63 3.84
CA VAL A 901 -22.74 15.66 3.46
C VAL A 901 -23.40 16.76 2.64
N ASN A 902 -22.82 17.96 2.63
CA ASN A 902 -23.39 19.12 1.96
C ASN A 902 -22.95 19.29 0.49
N ARG A 903 -22.19 18.33 -0.07
CA ARG A 903 -21.54 18.42 -1.40
C ARG A 903 -21.48 17.04 -2.06
N ASN A 904 -21.49 17.00 -3.39
CA ASN A 904 -21.48 15.77 -4.19
C ASN A 904 -22.59 14.80 -3.77
N THR A 905 -23.82 15.28 -3.72
CA THR A 905 -24.99 14.50 -3.30
C THR A 905 -25.90 14.14 -4.46
N LEU A 906 -26.52 12.97 -4.35
CA LEU A 906 -27.57 12.48 -5.24
C LEU A 906 -28.87 12.44 -4.45
N THR A 907 -29.91 13.11 -4.94
CA THR A 907 -31.27 13.01 -4.39
C THR A 907 -32.11 12.18 -5.38
N LEU A 908 -32.39 10.94 -5.00
CA LEU A 908 -33.17 9.99 -5.76
C LEU A 908 -34.66 10.12 -5.45
N ILE A 909 -35.45 10.48 -6.46
CA ILE A 909 -36.91 10.45 -6.40
C ILE A 909 -37.40 9.08 -6.86
N HIS A 910 -38.31 8.46 -6.10
CA HIS A 910 -38.88 7.15 -6.44
C HIS A 910 -40.39 7.08 -6.18
N GLY A 911 -41.09 6.19 -6.89
CA GLY A 911 -42.55 5.98 -6.74
C GLY A 911 -42.98 4.92 -5.74
N GLN A 912 -42.05 4.13 -5.21
CA GLN A 912 -42.35 3.02 -4.29
C GLN A 912 -42.17 3.42 -2.82
N THR A 913 -42.60 2.59 -1.87
CA THR A 913 -42.36 2.82 -0.42
C THR A 913 -40.87 2.84 -0.06
N GLN A 914 -40.04 2.13 -0.84
CA GLN A 914 -38.58 2.13 -0.75
C GLN A 914 -37.99 2.22 -2.16
N PRO A 915 -36.83 2.88 -2.35
CA PRO A 915 -36.20 2.96 -3.65
C PRO A 915 -35.70 1.58 -4.12
N ASN A 916 -35.83 1.28 -5.40
CA ASN A 916 -35.29 0.06 -5.98
C ASN A 916 -33.80 0.24 -6.33
N LEU A 917 -32.93 -0.11 -5.37
CA LEU A 917 -31.47 0.00 -5.50
C LEU A 917 -30.77 -1.37 -5.53
N ALA A 918 -31.48 -2.41 -6.00
CA ALA A 918 -31.03 -3.79 -5.90
C ALA A 918 -29.70 -4.07 -6.62
N LEU A 919 -29.32 -3.28 -7.62
CA LEU A 919 -28.05 -3.43 -8.34
C LEU A 919 -26.85 -2.88 -7.56
N LEU A 920 -27.05 -1.95 -6.62
CA LEU A 920 -25.94 -1.39 -5.83
C LEU A 920 -25.26 -2.41 -4.91
N ARG A 921 -25.91 -3.54 -4.62
CA ARG A 921 -25.30 -4.67 -3.89
C ARG A 921 -24.05 -5.24 -4.57
N TYR A 922 -23.96 -5.12 -5.90
CA TYR A 922 -22.79 -5.57 -6.65
C TYR A 922 -21.56 -4.68 -6.38
N PHE A 923 -21.78 -3.49 -5.81
CA PHE A 923 -20.75 -2.54 -5.42
C PHE A 923 -20.59 -2.44 -3.89
N ASN A 924 -20.99 -3.48 -3.15
CA ASN A 924 -20.91 -3.56 -1.68
C ASN A 924 -21.76 -2.53 -0.92
N TYR A 925 -22.82 -1.98 -1.54
CA TYR A 925 -23.79 -1.12 -0.86
C TYR A 925 -25.08 -1.88 -0.53
N ASP A 926 -25.48 -1.85 0.76
CA ASP A 926 -26.74 -2.44 1.23
C ASP A 926 -27.78 -1.36 1.56
N ALA A 927 -28.63 -1.04 0.57
CA ALA A 927 -29.71 -0.06 0.72
C ALA A 927 -30.75 -0.43 1.80
N ALA A 928 -30.83 -1.70 2.25
CA ALA A 928 -31.76 -2.11 3.30
C ALA A 928 -31.23 -1.78 4.71
N ASN A 929 -29.93 -1.52 4.85
CA ASN A 929 -29.31 -1.27 6.15
C ASN A 929 -29.46 0.20 6.59
N ALA A 930 -30.55 0.50 7.31
CA ALA A 930 -30.82 1.85 7.79
C ALA A 930 -29.84 2.38 8.87
N ASN A 931 -28.92 1.56 9.39
CA ASN A 931 -27.88 1.95 10.35
C ASN A 931 -26.56 1.19 10.06
N PRO A 932 -25.81 1.57 9.02
CA PRO A 932 -24.53 0.96 8.70
C PRO A 932 -23.54 1.07 9.87
N SER A 933 -22.69 0.05 10.04
CA SER A 933 -21.59 0.07 11.00
C SER A 933 -20.31 0.53 10.29
N PRO A 934 -19.44 1.34 10.92
CA PRO A 934 -18.19 1.78 10.29
C PRO A 934 -17.29 0.61 9.85
N PRO A 935 -16.55 0.74 8.73
CA PRO A 935 -16.49 1.91 7.84
C PRO A 935 -17.75 2.09 6.99
N TYR A 936 -18.19 3.34 6.81
CA TYR A 936 -19.39 3.66 6.03
C TYR A 936 -19.12 3.53 4.52
N HIS A 937 -20.12 3.07 3.77
CA HIS A 937 -20.07 3.19 2.32
C HIS A 937 -20.29 4.67 1.97
N PRO A 938 -19.58 5.28 0.99
CA PRO A 938 -19.75 6.71 0.69
C PRO A 938 -21.20 7.10 0.34
N LEU A 939 -21.94 6.19 -0.32
CA LEU A 939 -23.37 6.37 -0.58
C LEU A 939 -24.24 6.52 0.69
N ASP A 940 -23.83 6.01 1.85
CA ASP A 940 -24.57 6.17 3.11
C ASP A 940 -24.72 7.65 3.50
N THR A 941 -23.80 8.51 3.06
CA THR A 941 -23.77 9.95 3.36
C THR A 941 -24.08 10.84 2.15
N ASN A 942 -23.97 10.30 0.93
CA ASN A 942 -24.09 11.07 -0.32
C ASN A 942 -25.38 10.76 -1.11
N LEU A 943 -26.08 9.67 -0.82
CA LEU A 943 -27.34 9.30 -1.47
C LEU A 943 -28.53 9.58 -0.54
N MET A 944 -29.43 10.45 -0.97
CA MET A 944 -30.69 10.76 -0.30
C MET A 944 -31.85 10.21 -1.12
N ASP A 945 -32.81 9.54 -0.50
CA ASP A 945 -34.01 9.02 -1.15
C ASP A 945 -35.28 9.76 -0.70
N ILE A 946 -36.13 10.09 -1.66
CA ILE A 946 -37.42 10.75 -1.42
C ILE A 946 -38.50 10.13 -2.30
N SER A 947 -39.67 9.85 -1.72
CA SER A 947 -40.82 9.39 -2.51
C SER A 947 -41.55 10.55 -3.19
N TRP A 948 -42.27 10.28 -4.30
CA TRP A 948 -43.15 11.29 -4.90
C TRP A 948 -44.18 11.86 -3.92
N LEU A 949 -44.71 11.04 -3.00
CA LEU A 949 -45.61 11.49 -1.93
C LEU A 949 -44.94 12.54 -1.04
N GLN A 950 -43.74 12.23 -0.54
CA GLN A 950 -42.95 13.14 0.30
C GLN A 950 -42.55 14.43 -0.43
N LEU A 951 -42.28 14.35 -1.73
CA LEU A 951 -41.92 15.52 -2.52
C LEU A 951 -43.12 16.43 -2.77
N LEU A 952 -44.28 15.88 -3.16
CA LEU A 952 -45.45 16.64 -3.59
C LEU A 952 -46.33 17.06 -2.40
N SER A 953 -46.69 16.09 -1.56
CA SER A 953 -47.62 16.24 -0.43
C SER A 953 -46.98 15.71 0.87
N PRO A 954 -45.92 16.36 1.39
CA PRO A 954 -45.23 15.89 2.60
C PRO A 954 -46.16 15.82 3.82
N ASP A 955 -47.21 16.64 3.83
CA ASP A 955 -48.17 16.67 4.93
C ASP A 955 -49.02 15.39 5.04
N GLU A 956 -49.08 14.60 3.96
CA GLU A 956 -49.76 13.30 3.93
C GLU A 956 -48.84 12.14 4.34
N ASP A 957 -47.52 12.36 4.46
CA ASP A 957 -46.58 11.34 4.93
C ASP A 957 -46.47 11.34 6.46
N ASP A 958 -47.01 10.28 7.08
CA ASP A 958 -46.92 10.05 8.52
C ASP A 958 -45.47 10.10 9.04
N ALA A 959 -44.49 9.67 8.24
CA ALA A 959 -43.10 9.62 8.65
C ALA A 959 -42.40 10.99 8.67
N TYR A 960 -42.93 11.97 7.94
CA TYR A 960 -42.50 13.37 7.95
C TYR A 960 -43.24 14.17 9.03
N ASN A 961 -44.58 14.04 9.10
CA ASN A 961 -45.42 14.88 9.96
C ASN A 961 -45.42 14.47 11.44
N ASN A 962 -45.36 13.18 11.76
CA ASN A 962 -45.49 12.73 13.14
C ASN A 962 -44.14 12.72 13.87
N LYS A 963 -43.83 13.81 14.58
CA LYS A 963 -42.66 13.88 15.48
C LYS A 963 -42.77 12.79 16.56
N PRO A 964 -41.77 11.90 16.72
CA PRO A 964 -41.80 10.88 17.77
C PRO A 964 -41.87 11.53 19.16
N PRO A 965 -42.66 10.96 20.10
CA PRO A 965 -42.87 11.53 21.43
C PRO A 965 -41.55 11.65 22.20
N GLU A 966 -41.41 12.70 22.99
CA GLU A 966 -40.27 12.91 23.88
C GLU A 966 -40.47 12.08 25.16
N ALA A 967 -39.43 11.36 25.56
CA ALA A 967 -39.41 10.57 26.78
C ALA A 967 -38.18 10.99 27.59
N THR A 968 -38.32 11.06 28.90
CA THR A 968 -37.22 11.51 29.75
C THR A 968 -36.11 10.45 29.78
N PRO A 969 -34.83 10.83 30.01
CA PRO A 969 -33.74 9.87 30.13
C PRO A 969 -34.00 8.78 31.19
N GLU A 970 -34.72 9.14 32.25
CA GLU A 970 -35.13 8.25 33.34
C GLU A 970 -36.17 7.22 32.86
N GLU A 971 -37.19 7.65 32.12
CA GLU A 971 -38.18 6.76 31.50
C GLU A 971 -37.53 5.79 30.51
N ILE A 972 -36.61 6.27 29.67
CA ILE A 972 -35.91 5.44 28.67
C ILE A 972 -35.03 4.37 29.35
N ALA A 973 -34.46 4.69 30.52
CA ALA A 973 -33.67 3.74 31.30
C ALA A 973 -34.51 2.57 31.83
N THR A 974 -35.81 2.79 32.11
CA THR A 974 -36.74 1.74 32.57
C THR A 974 -37.23 0.81 31.44
N TRP A 975 -37.03 1.17 30.17
CA TRP A 975 -37.55 0.39 29.05
C TRP A 975 -36.69 -0.83 28.71
N LYS A 976 -37.35 -1.91 28.26
CA LYS A 976 -36.68 -3.08 27.66
C LYS A 976 -35.77 -2.68 26.49
N THR A 977 -34.65 -3.37 26.31
CA THR A 977 -33.63 -3.09 25.28
C THR A 977 -34.21 -2.89 23.87
N ASN A 978 -35.17 -3.73 23.46
CA ASN A 978 -35.83 -3.61 22.16
C ASN A 978 -36.68 -2.34 22.03
N ARG A 979 -37.41 -1.96 23.09
CA ARG A 979 -38.22 -0.72 23.11
C ARG A 979 -37.33 0.50 23.05
N ARG A 980 -36.24 0.51 23.81
CA ARG A 980 -35.21 1.57 23.77
C ARG A 980 -34.56 1.69 22.39
N GLY A 981 -34.18 0.56 21.77
CA GLY A 981 -33.63 0.54 20.41
C GLY A 981 -34.59 1.08 19.35
N ASN A 982 -35.87 0.70 19.44
CA ASN A 982 -36.91 1.19 18.53
C ASN A 982 -37.20 2.68 18.69
N TYR A 983 -37.14 3.20 19.92
CA TYR A 983 -37.31 4.63 20.19
C TYR A 983 -36.27 5.49 19.46
N HIS A 984 -34.98 5.22 19.68
CA HIS A 984 -33.88 5.94 19.02
C HIS A 984 -33.88 5.73 17.50
N ARG A 985 -34.34 4.57 17.01
CA ARG A 985 -34.47 4.30 15.57
C ARG A 985 -35.56 5.18 14.93
N LYS A 986 -36.72 5.33 15.57
CA LYS A 986 -37.82 6.18 15.07
C LYS A 986 -37.41 7.65 15.00
N ARG A 987 -36.69 8.16 16.02
CA ARG A 987 -36.18 9.55 16.04
C ARG A 987 -35.15 9.82 14.95
N ARG A 988 -34.16 8.94 14.79
CA ARG A 988 -33.16 9.04 13.70
C ARG A 988 -33.77 8.92 12.31
N ARG A 989 -34.84 8.13 12.14
CA ARG A 989 -35.58 8.03 10.87
C ARG A 989 -36.35 9.31 10.57
N TRP A 990 -37.09 9.84 11.54
CA TRP A 990 -37.83 11.09 11.39
C TRP A 990 -36.91 12.28 11.07
N ALA A 991 -35.78 12.40 11.78
CA ALA A 991 -34.79 13.46 11.52
C ALA A 991 -34.22 13.42 10.10
N ARG A 992 -33.90 12.22 9.60
CA ARG A 992 -33.40 12.01 8.23
C ARG A 992 -34.45 12.35 7.18
N ILE A 993 -35.67 11.83 7.31
CA ILE A 993 -36.77 12.09 6.36
C ILE A 993 -37.05 13.59 6.28
N ARG A 994 -37.19 14.25 7.42
CA ARG A 994 -37.44 15.68 7.47
C ARG A 994 -36.34 16.49 6.78
N HIS A 995 -35.07 16.19 7.07
CA HIS A 995 -33.95 16.84 6.40
C HIS A 995 -33.99 16.65 4.87
N VAL A 996 -34.22 15.43 4.38
CA VAL A 996 -34.27 15.14 2.94
C VAL A 996 -35.43 15.90 2.28
N VAL A 997 -36.62 15.89 2.88
CA VAL A 997 -37.79 16.59 2.33
C VAL A 997 -37.57 18.11 2.31
N ASP A 998 -37.14 18.69 3.43
CA ASP A 998 -36.92 20.13 3.56
C ASP A 998 -35.85 20.64 2.58
N THR A 999 -34.71 19.95 2.50
CA THR A 999 -33.60 20.32 1.60
C THR A 999 -33.92 20.11 0.13
N THR A 1000 -34.70 19.07 -0.21
CA THR A 1000 -35.14 18.82 -1.59
C THR A 1000 -36.10 19.91 -2.05
N ARG A 1001 -37.11 20.24 -1.23
CA ARG A 1001 -38.10 21.28 -1.55
C ARG A 1001 -37.52 22.69 -1.55
N ALA A 1002 -36.41 22.93 -0.84
CA ALA A 1002 -35.67 24.19 -0.93
C ALA A 1002 -35.08 24.46 -2.33
N GLY A 1003 -34.93 23.44 -3.18
CA GLY A 1003 -34.43 23.59 -4.54
C GLY A 1003 -32.96 24.04 -4.60
N GLY A 1004 -32.47 24.39 -5.80
CA GLY A 1004 -31.07 24.75 -6.06
C GLY A 1004 -30.21 23.58 -6.56
N PHE A 1005 -30.80 22.63 -7.29
CA PHE A 1005 -30.07 21.49 -7.84
C PHE A 1005 -29.27 21.83 -9.10
N SER A 1006 -28.03 21.31 -9.17
CA SER A 1006 -27.07 21.57 -10.24
C SER A 1006 -27.45 20.93 -11.57
N GLY A 1007 -28.20 19.83 -11.57
CA GLY A 1007 -28.66 19.14 -12.77
C GLY A 1007 -29.72 18.07 -12.48
N LEU A 1008 -30.37 17.58 -13.54
CA LEU A 1008 -31.39 16.53 -13.49
C LEU A 1008 -31.01 15.36 -14.41
N ALA A 1009 -30.98 14.14 -13.86
CA ALA A 1009 -30.77 12.91 -14.62
C ALA A 1009 -31.97 11.96 -14.44
N VAL A 1010 -32.56 11.49 -15.53
CA VAL A 1010 -33.77 10.66 -15.49
C VAL A 1010 -33.61 9.43 -16.36
N ALA A 1011 -33.96 8.27 -15.80
CA ALA A 1011 -34.21 7.04 -16.52
C ALA A 1011 -35.39 6.34 -15.85
N SER A 1012 -36.58 6.63 -16.33
CA SER A 1012 -37.83 6.18 -15.72
C SER A 1012 -38.83 5.73 -16.76
N THR A 1013 -39.72 4.83 -16.34
CA THR A 1013 -40.91 4.44 -17.08
C THR A 1013 -42.08 5.42 -16.92
N MET A 1014 -41.97 6.36 -15.97
CA MET A 1014 -42.96 7.40 -15.75
C MET A 1014 -42.97 8.42 -16.90
N ASP A 1015 -44.12 9.08 -17.07
CA ASP A 1015 -44.28 10.14 -18.05
C ASP A 1015 -43.27 11.30 -17.80
N PRO A 1016 -42.39 11.60 -18.78
CA PRO A 1016 -41.40 12.66 -18.64
C PRO A 1016 -42.00 14.05 -18.42
N ILE A 1017 -43.21 14.33 -18.94
CA ILE A 1017 -43.88 15.61 -18.75
C ILE A 1017 -44.19 15.83 -17.26
N SER A 1018 -44.77 14.82 -16.62
CA SER A 1018 -45.04 14.83 -15.18
C SER A 1018 -43.78 14.98 -14.33
N ILE A 1019 -42.69 14.26 -14.68
CA ILE A 1019 -41.40 14.38 -13.98
C ILE A 1019 -40.86 15.82 -14.11
N VAL A 1020 -40.80 16.35 -15.33
CA VAL A 1020 -40.23 17.69 -15.61
C VAL A 1020 -41.04 18.77 -14.91
N ARG A 1021 -42.37 18.67 -14.90
CA ARG A 1021 -43.25 19.62 -14.19
C ARG A 1021 -42.89 19.75 -12.71
N SER A 1022 -42.67 18.62 -12.03
CA SER A 1022 -42.39 18.61 -10.60
C SER A 1022 -40.91 18.87 -10.25
N THR A 1023 -39.97 18.60 -11.16
CA THR A 1023 -38.52 18.67 -10.87
C THR A 1023 -37.85 19.94 -11.37
N VAL A 1024 -38.28 20.52 -12.50
CA VAL A 1024 -37.70 21.75 -13.05
C VAL A 1024 -37.68 22.90 -12.04
N PRO A 1025 -38.76 23.16 -11.25
CA PRO A 1025 -38.77 24.23 -10.25
C PRO A 1025 -37.68 24.06 -9.18
N LEU A 1026 -37.21 22.83 -8.93
CA LEU A 1026 -36.20 22.52 -7.93
C LEU A 1026 -34.77 22.75 -8.42
N LEU A 1027 -34.54 22.88 -9.73
CA LEU A 1027 -33.20 23.05 -10.29
C LEU A 1027 -32.62 24.46 -10.02
N ALA A 1028 -31.36 24.70 -10.36
CA ALA A 1028 -30.80 26.05 -10.39
C ALA A 1028 -30.99 26.65 -11.80
N GLY A 1029 -31.01 27.98 -11.91
CA GLY A 1029 -31.01 28.64 -13.22
C GLY A 1029 -29.77 28.21 -14.03
N GLY A 1030 -29.96 27.75 -15.27
CA GLY A 1030 -28.88 27.20 -16.09
C GLY A 1030 -28.46 25.77 -15.74
N ALA A 1031 -29.18 25.06 -14.87
CA ALA A 1031 -28.95 23.65 -14.63
C ALA A 1031 -29.34 22.82 -15.86
N PRO A 1032 -28.52 21.86 -16.32
CA PRO A 1032 -28.85 21.03 -17.44
C PRO A 1032 -29.73 19.84 -17.02
N ILE A 1033 -30.47 19.32 -18.01
CA ILE A 1033 -31.43 18.24 -17.86
C ILE A 1033 -31.10 17.17 -18.88
N ALA A 1034 -31.04 15.91 -18.44
CA ALA A 1034 -30.83 14.74 -19.29
C ALA A 1034 -31.87 13.66 -18.95
N ILE A 1035 -32.70 13.28 -19.93
CA ILE A 1035 -33.76 12.28 -19.76
C ILE A 1035 -33.59 11.17 -20.79
N TYR A 1036 -33.31 9.97 -20.31
CA TYR A 1036 -33.22 8.76 -21.12
C TYR A 1036 -34.57 8.07 -21.24
N SER A 1037 -34.86 7.58 -22.44
CA SER A 1037 -35.95 6.63 -22.69
C SER A 1037 -35.53 5.59 -23.73
N PRO A 1038 -35.94 4.31 -23.59
CA PRO A 1038 -35.71 3.30 -24.62
C PRO A 1038 -36.40 3.64 -25.95
N THR A 1039 -37.49 4.43 -25.90
CA THR A 1039 -38.32 4.80 -27.05
C THR A 1039 -38.37 6.32 -27.24
N ILE A 1040 -38.59 6.78 -28.48
CA ILE A 1040 -38.47 8.22 -28.81
C ILE A 1040 -39.75 8.98 -28.50
N GLU A 1041 -40.89 8.31 -28.57
CA GLU A 1041 -42.25 8.85 -28.48
C GLU A 1041 -42.46 9.74 -27.24
N PRO A 1042 -42.17 9.29 -25.99
CA PRO A 1042 -42.37 10.13 -24.81
C PRO A 1042 -41.46 11.36 -24.79
N LEU A 1043 -40.25 11.26 -25.32
CA LEU A 1043 -39.32 12.39 -25.41
C LEU A 1043 -39.74 13.40 -26.47
N THR A 1044 -40.37 12.93 -27.56
CA THR A 1044 -40.87 13.80 -28.63
C THR A 1044 -42.07 14.61 -28.16
N GLN A 1045 -42.97 13.98 -27.38
CA GLN A 1045 -44.09 14.67 -26.73
C GLN A 1045 -43.59 15.74 -25.75
N LEU A 1046 -42.59 15.41 -24.92
CA LEU A 1046 -41.96 16.39 -24.03
C LEU A 1046 -41.30 17.54 -24.82
N ALA A 1047 -40.59 17.24 -25.91
CA ALA A 1047 -39.95 18.26 -26.73
C ALA A 1047 -40.95 19.20 -27.42
N ASP A 1048 -42.12 18.69 -27.82
CA ASP A 1048 -43.17 19.51 -28.38
C ASP A 1048 -43.71 20.55 -27.38
N CYS A 1049 -43.76 20.24 -26.08
CA CYS A 1049 -44.11 21.20 -25.02
C CYS A 1049 -43.22 22.44 -25.04
N PHE A 1050 -41.99 22.33 -25.54
CA PHE A 1050 -41.02 23.44 -25.64
C PHE A 1050 -40.70 23.81 -27.09
N SER A 1051 -41.61 23.52 -28.03
CA SER A 1051 -41.42 23.86 -29.44
C SER A 1051 -41.48 25.38 -29.67
N VAL A 1052 -40.90 25.83 -30.78
CA VAL A 1052 -40.96 27.25 -31.19
C VAL A 1052 -42.42 27.68 -31.39
N ALA A 1053 -43.26 26.80 -31.94
CA ALA A 1053 -44.68 27.08 -32.16
C ALA A 1053 -45.44 27.29 -30.84
N ARG A 1054 -45.27 26.39 -29.86
CA ARG A 1054 -45.91 26.55 -28.54
C ARG A 1054 -45.38 27.75 -27.77
N ARG A 1055 -44.08 28.04 -27.83
CA ARG A 1055 -43.53 29.29 -27.24
C ARG A 1055 -44.12 30.54 -27.88
N ALA A 1056 -44.28 30.57 -29.19
CA ALA A 1056 -44.90 31.69 -29.89
C ALA A 1056 -46.37 31.85 -29.49
N ALA A 1057 -47.13 30.75 -29.45
CA ALA A 1057 -48.53 30.73 -29.03
C ALA A 1057 -48.70 31.21 -27.58
N TRP A 1058 -47.83 30.78 -26.67
CA TRP A 1058 -47.80 31.24 -25.28
C TRP A 1058 -47.60 32.75 -25.14
N VAL A 1059 -46.75 33.34 -25.98
CA VAL A 1059 -46.49 34.79 -25.98
C VAL A 1059 -47.64 35.56 -26.63
N SER A 1060 -48.25 35.03 -27.69
CA SER A 1060 -49.32 35.72 -28.42
C SER A 1060 -50.71 35.57 -27.78
N SER A 1061 -50.95 34.45 -27.10
CA SER A 1061 -52.26 34.07 -26.54
C SER A 1061 -52.05 33.17 -25.32
N PRO A 1062 -51.56 33.71 -24.18
CA PRO A 1062 -51.39 32.92 -22.97
C PRO A 1062 -52.75 32.43 -22.43
N PRO A 1063 -52.78 31.29 -21.70
CA PRO A 1063 -53.99 30.85 -21.02
C PRO A 1063 -54.53 31.93 -20.05
N PRO A 1064 -55.85 32.11 -19.91
CA PRO A 1064 -56.43 33.13 -19.02
C PRO A 1064 -55.98 32.98 -17.56
N GLU A 1065 -55.66 31.75 -17.15
CA GLU A 1065 -55.21 31.40 -15.80
C GLU A 1065 -53.77 31.84 -15.48
N VAL A 1066 -53.01 32.30 -16.48
CA VAL A 1066 -51.58 32.65 -16.42
C VAL A 1066 -51.37 34.16 -16.27
N GLU A 1067 -52.31 34.99 -16.74
CA GLU A 1067 -52.18 36.46 -16.79
C GLU A 1067 -52.09 37.12 -15.41
N SER A 1068 -52.63 36.49 -14.35
CA SER A 1068 -52.65 37.02 -12.98
C SER A 1068 -51.58 36.44 -12.05
N LYS A 1069 -50.72 35.54 -12.56
CA LYS A 1069 -49.72 34.82 -11.76
C LYS A 1069 -48.35 35.47 -11.82
N THR A 1070 -47.67 35.50 -10.68
CA THR A 1070 -46.26 35.91 -10.56
C THR A 1070 -45.34 34.91 -11.26
N ALA A 1071 -44.10 35.31 -11.56
CA ALA A 1071 -43.10 34.42 -12.17
C ALA A 1071 -42.89 33.12 -11.37
N GLU A 1072 -42.89 33.19 -10.03
CA GLU A 1072 -42.76 32.04 -9.15
C GLU A 1072 -43.98 31.11 -9.19
N GLU A 1073 -45.18 31.67 -9.27
CA GLU A 1073 -46.43 30.89 -9.44
C GLU A 1073 -46.51 30.24 -10.82
N LEU A 1074 -45.92 30.86 -11.84
CA LEU A 1074 -45.81 30.31 -13.19
C LEU A 1074 -44.77 29.21 -13.35
N GLU A 1075 -43.73 29.18 -12.50
CA GLU A 1075 -42.81 28.05 -12.43
C GLU A 1075 -43.50 26.78 -11.89
N ARG A 1076 -44.48 26.94 -10.98
CA ARG A 1076 -45.19 25.83 -10.32
C ARG A 1076 -46.59 25.56 -10.88
N TRP A 1077 -46.93 26.14 -12.02
CA TRP A 1077 -48.25 25.98 -12.62
C TRP A 1077 -48.50 24.53 -13.08
N GLU A 1078 -49.70 24.01 -12.79
CA GLU A 1078 -50.09 22.63 -13.08
C GLU A 1078 -50.25 22.30 -14.57
N GLY A 1079 -50.27 23.33 -15.42
CA GLY A 1079 -50.47 23.20 -16.87
C GLY A 1079 -51.94 23.22 -17.28
N SER A 1080 -52.17 23.28 -18.59
CA SER A 1080 -53.48 23.10 -19.23
C SER A 1080 -53.39 22.03 -20.33
N GLU A 1081 -54.52 21.67 -20.95
CA GLU A 1081 -54.54 20.73 -22.08
C GLU A 1081 -53.69 21.23 -23.26
N GLU A 1082 -53.73 22.55 -23.52
CA GLU A 1082 -52.95 23.18 -24.59
C GLU A 1082 -51.49 23.45 -24.18
N PHE A 1083 -51.21 23.68 -22.90
CA PHE A 1083 -49.85 23.89 -22.38
C PHE A 1083 -49.59 23.03 -21.15
N PRO A 1084 -49.20 21.75 -21.34
CA PRO A 1084 -48.98 20.83 -20.22
C PRO A 1084 -47.87 21.26 -19.26
N ILE A 1085 -46.92 22.08 -19.74
CA ILE A 1085 -45.84 22.70 -18.98
C ILE A 1085 -45.64 24.11 -19.55
N ASN A 1086 -45.24 25.06 -18.71
CA ASN A 1086 -44.84 26.39 -19.16
C ASN A 1086 -43.66 26.28 -20.16
N PRO A 1087 -43.85 26.66 -21.44
CA PRO A 1087 -42.89 26.44 -22.52
C PRO A 1087 -41.65 27.34 -22.42
N THR A 1088 -41.63 28.29 -21.48
CA THR A 1088 -40.52 29.23 -21.25
C THR A 1088 -39.46 28.70 -20.28
N LEU A 1089 -39.73 27.60 -19.58
CA LEU A 1089 -38.85 27.07 -18.53
C LEU A 1089 -37.61 26.37 -19.05
N LEU A 1090 -37.59 25.89 -20.30
CA LEU A 1090 -36.46 25.16 -20.89
C LEU A 1090 -35.98 25.80 -22.20
N LEU A 1091 -34.66 25.79 -22.40
CA LEU A 1091 -33.97 26.22 -23.62
C LEU A 1091 -33.10 25.09 -24.19
N GLY A 1092 -32.83 25.16 -25.50
CA GLY A 1092 -31.91 24.24 -26.17
C GLY A 1092 -32.40 22.79 -26.21
N VAL A 1093 -33.72 22.58 -26.26
CA VAL A 1093 -34.34 21.25 -26.30
C VAL A 1093 -33.86 20.46 -27.53
N THR A 1094 -33.24 19.30 -27.28
CA THR A 1094 -32.78 18.38 -28.32
C THR A 1094 -33.04 16.93 -27.94
N ILE A 1095 -33.27 16.08 -28.93
CA ILE A 1095 -33.35 14.62 -28.78
C ILE A 1095 -32.26 14.01 -29.65
N GLN A 1096 -31.47 13.11 -29.06
CA GLN A 1096 -30.35 12.45 -29.74
C GLN A 1096 -30.32 10.94 -29.44
N THR A 1097 -29.66 10.19 -30.31
CA THR A 1097 -29.37 8.76 -30.12
C THR A 1097 -27.93 8.47 -30.55
N SER A 1098 -27.27 7.53 -29.88
CA SER A 1098 -25.92 7.08 -30.23
C SER A 1098 -25.89 6.11 -31.42
N ARG A 1099 -27.05 5.55 -31.81
CA ARG A 1099 -27.11 4.47 -32.79
C ARG A 1099 -27.01 5.00 -34.23
N ALA A 1100 -25.85 4.81 -34.86
CA ALA A 1100 -25.70 5.02 -36.30
C ALA A 1100 -26.45 3.91 -37.06
N ARG A 1101 -27.53 4.26 -37.79
CA ARG A 1101 -28.25 3.31 -38.65
C ARG A 1101 -27.41 3.01 -39.88
N ARG A 1102 -26.64 1.92 -39.84
CA ARG A 1102 -25.66 1.56 -40.89
C ARG A 1102 -26.30 0.98 -42.17
N TRP A 1103 -27.60 0.67 -42.17
CA TRP A 1103 -28.27 -0.01 -43.27
C TRP A 1103 -29.65 0.60 -43.56
N GLN A 1104 -29.83 1.12 -44.77
CA GLN A 1104 -31.14 1.40 -45.37
C GLN A 1104 -31.48 0.22 -46.29
N VAL A 1105 -32.67 -0.35 -46.15
CA VAL A 1105 -33.07 -1.60 -46.83
C VAL A 1105 -33.12 -1.38 -48.35
N LEU A 1106 -32.43 -2.21 -49.15
CA LEU A 1106 -32.75 -2.32 -50.57
C LEU A 1106 -34.06 -3.10 -50.72
N PRO A 1107 -35.03 -2.65 -51.55
CA PRO A 1107 -36.31 -3.33 -51.70
C PRO A 1107 -36.15 -4.82 -52.02
N GLY A 1108 -36.73 -5.69 -51.18
CA GLY A 1108 -36.78 -7.15 -51.42
C GLY A 1108 -35.72 -8.01 -50.74
N ARG A 1109 -34.81 -7.47 -49.92
CA ARG A 1109 -33.90 -8.28 -49.08
C ARG A 1109 -33.82 -7.77 -47.64
N THR A 1110 -34.31 -8.58 -46.71
CA THR A 1110 -34.15 -8.37 -45.26
C THR A 1110 -32.78 -8.88 -44.81
N HIS A 1111 -31.95 -8.01 -44.24
CA HIS A 1111 -30.67 -8.40 -43.66
C HIS A 1111 -30.90 -9.28 -42.41
N PRO A 1112 -30.09 -10.33 -42.14
CA PRO A 1112 -30.31 -11.27 -41.03
C PRO A 1112 -30.37 -10.61 -39.64
N PHE A 1113 -29.74 -9.45 -39.47
CA PHE A 1113 -29.78 -8.66 -38.23
C PHE A 1113 -31.09 -7.87 -38.03
N MET A 1114 -32.03 -7.90 -38.97
CA MET A 1114 -33.36 -7.30 -38.81
C MET A 1114 -34.40 -8.26 -38.21
N MET A 1115 -34.06 -9.54 -37.98
CA MET A 1115 -35.03 -10.55 -37.51
C MET A 1115 -34.67 -11.19 -36.15
N GLY A 1116 -33.63 -10.71 -35.45
CA GLY A 1116 -33.24 -11.28 -34.16
C GLY A 1116 -32.56 -10.27 -33.23
N ARG A 1117 -33.19 -9.98 -32.09
CA ARG A 1117 -32.66 -9.18 -30.96
C ARG A 1117 -32.14 -7.78 -31.31
N GLY A 1118 -32.85 -7.04 -32.16
CA GLY A 1118 -32.64 -5.60 -32.28
C GLY A 1118 -33.20 -4.89 -31.04
N GLY A 1119 -32.43 -4.82 -29.94
CA GLY A 1119 -32.81 -4.08 -28.74
C GLY A 1119 -33.12 -2.60 -29.03
N ALA A 1120 -33.71 -1.92 -28.05
CA ALA A 1120 -34.16 -0.53 -28.09
C ALA A 1120 -33.09 0.40 -28.65
N ASP A 1121 -33.49 1.36 -29.50
CA ASP A 1121 -32.58 2.36 -30.06
C ASP A 1121 -31.97 3.22 -28.95
N GLY A 1122 -32.75 3.52 -27.90
CA GLY A 1122 -32.36 4.40 -26.80
C GLY A 1122 -32.26 5.85 -27.27
N PHE A 1123 -32.91 6.75 -26.55
CA PHE A 1123 -32.97 8.17 -26.90
C PHE A 1123 -32.70 9.01 -25.66
N LEU A 1124 -32.08 10.15 -25.88
CA LEU A 1124 -31.71 11.09 -24.84
C LEU A 1124 -32.29 12.46 -25.19
N PHE A 1125 -33.13 12.97 -24.30
CA PHE A 1125 -33.59 14.35 -24.32
C PHE A 1125 -32.63 15.21 -23.49
N THR A 1126 -32.22 16.36 -24.02
CA THR A 1126 -31.40 17.32 -23.28
C THR A 1126 -31.93 18.75 -23.40
N ALA A 1127 -31.80 19.51 -22.32
CA ALA A 1127 -32.23 20.91 -22.25
C ALA A 1127 -31.52 21.64 -21.08
N TRP A 1128 -31.68 22.95 -21.03
CA TRP A 1128 -31.16 23.81 -19.95
C TRP A 1128 -32.31 24.54 -19.26
N ARG A 1129 -32.32 24.56 -17.92
CA ARG A 1129 -33.30 25.36 -17.16
C ARG A 1129 -33.10 26.85 -17.45
N ALA A 1130 -34.16 27.50 -17.90
CA ALA A 1130 -34.26 28.94 -18.01
C ALA A 1130 -35.04 29.51 -16.83
N VAL A 1131 -34.67 30.73 -16.42
CA VAL A 1131 -35.44 31.53 -15.47
C VAL A 1131 -36.11 32.65 -16.27
N PRO A 1132 -37.45 32.64 -16.41
CA PRO A 1132 -38.15 33.68 -17.15
C PRO A 1132 -37.98 35.04 -16.44
N VAL A 1133 -37.60 36.08 -17.17
CA VAL A 1133 -37.58 37.47 -16.67
C VAL A 1133 -38.72 38.22 -17.34
N GLU A 1134 -39.43 39.08 -16.59
CA GLU A 1134 -40.48 39.94 -17.12
C GLU A 1134 -39.98 40.71 -18.35
N GLY A 1135 -40.58 40.44 -19.52
CA GLY A 1135 -40.50 41.30 -20.69
C GLY A 1135 -39.26 41.19 -21.60
N LYS A 1136 -38.21 40.39 -21.31
CA LYS A 1136 -37.06 40.17 -22.23
C LYS A 1136 -36.22 38.93 -21.88
N ILE A 1137 -35.90 38.11 -22.88
CA ILE A 1137 -34.90 37.03 -22.79
C ILE A 1137 -33.51 37.64 -23.06
N GLU A 1138 -32.70 37.90 -22.02
CA GLU A 1138 -31.29 38.29 -22.16
C GLU A 1138 -30.37 37.28 -21.46
N ALA A 1139 -29.33 36.81 -22.16
CA ALA A 1139 -28.30 35.95 -21.58
C ALA A 1139 -27.39 36.76 -20.64
N ARG A 1140 -27.54 36.61 -19.32
CA ARG A 1140 -26.65 37.23 -18.31
C ARG A 1140 -25.50 36.30 -17.93
N GLY A 1141 -24.44 36.30 -18.73
CA GLY A 1141 -23.11 35.80 -18.31
C GLY A 1141 -22.19 36.97 -17.94
N ARG A 1142 -21.69 37.06 -16.71
CA ARG A 1142 -20.61 37.99 -16.36
C ARG A 1142 -19.29 37.50 -16.99
N PHE A 1143 -19.03 37.86 -18.23
CA PHE A 1143 -17.70 37.68 -18.84
C PHE A 1143 -16.91 39.00 -18.75
N LYS A 1144 -16.08 39.15 -17.72
CA LYS A 1144 -14.95 40.10 -17.79
C LYS A 1144 -13.93 39.49 -18.75
N ARG A 1145 -13.99 39.89 -20.02
CA ARG A 1145 -12.92 39.64 -21.01
C ARG A 1145 -11.62 40.26 -20.49
N ARG A 1146 -10.69 39.44 -20.01
CA ARG A 1146 -9.30 39.85 -19.80
C ARG A 1146 -8.64 39.82 -21.18
N LYS A 1147 -8.32 40.98 -21.74
CA LYS A 1147 -7.46 41.08 -22.92
C LYS A 1147 -6.11 40.45 -22.57
N LEU A 1148 -5.70 39.45 -23.33
CA LEU A 1148 -4.30 39.08 -23.45
C LEU A 1148 -3.65 40.15 -24.32
N ASP A 1149 -2.74 40.94 -23.74
CA ASP A 1149 -1.74 41.66 -24.52
C ASP A 1149 -0.53 40.73 -24.66
N THR A 1150 -0.28 40.34 -25.91
CA THR A 1150 0.83 39.52 -26.47
C THR A 1150 0.99 38.09 -25.99
#